data_AF-A0AB38HRG4-F1
#
_entry.id   AF-A0AB38HRG4-F1
#
_cell.length_a   1.000
_cell.length_b   1.000
_cell.length_c   1.000
_cell.angle_alpha   90.00
_cell.angle_beta   90.00
_cell.angle_gamma   90.00
#
_symmetry.space_group_name_H-M   'P 1'
#
loop_
_entity.id
_entity.type
_entity.pdbx_description
1 polymer ?
#
loop_
_entity_poly.entity_id
_entity_poly.type
_entity_poly.pdbx_seq_one_letter_code
_entity_poly.pdbx_strand_id
1 'polypeptide(L)'
;MNHREAPKSAYMAAASTLLIVNDASMGDAAELYIAVGADSRVTAFNGHVDLGTGIRTSLAQIVAEELSVPFEQVDMVLGTTTAAPNQGATIASETIQITSVPLRQAAATARRHLLAKAAEKVGVPIERLRLEDGTIRTDGGENWQLNFGDVVVGSHVRLSIDSNAPLKPPSDYKLVGSSRPRVDIPEKATGRWTYVHDVRVPGMLHGRVIRPPYAGFDHGEHVGNSLISIDETSVAHIDGLVGVVAIGDFVGVVATREEIAIEASGSLKVVWRAPPEWPDLNMPEKALRANPSTPRKLADRGNVDMALAGSAQPMNRTYVWPYQMHGSIGPSCAVADYNDAGLTVWSGTQNPYPMRRDLALLLDMPEEQIRVERLEAAGCYGRNCADDVTADAALLSRAVMAPVRVQLTREQEHAWEPKGAAQIMDVRGGLDLEGGPSAYDFETRYPSNLAPTLPLILTGKLPPVSDVVQMGDRTAIPPYAYGNLRVTVHDMPPIARASWFRGVSAMPNTFAHECYVDELAAAAGVDPVEYRLRYLHDPRAVDLVHALAERAKWVPHTTWGTLGGEGDLHYGRGFAYAVYVHGPFPGKAAAWAAWVADVAVNKKTGEIAVTKVTCAQDSGMMINPDGVRHQIHGNIIQSTSRVLKEKVEFSSTAVQSKEWGGYPLITFPEVPDIDVLMVPRQDEPPLGVGESASVPSAAAIANAVYDATGIRFRELPLTPELVLATLNGKTNETPVTPVAKRRKWWTMGLSAVGAVAALSAIATMASPWRPAIGTIQRPDANVYSAATIERGRLAAAAGACNVCHVGNDGTPFAGGRRFDTPFGAVYATNITPDVQNGIGAWSYPAFERAMREGISRDGHHLYPAHPYTSFAGAEDADLQALYAYMMTQAPVAERAPETKLKFPYSIRAMMAGWNALFLKAQPFKYVETRDAQWNRGAYLVETLGHCSACHTERNVLGAEKSGSARLAGGFADGWEAPALNAFAKGPVGWTADAFYDYLRTGHSRDHGSAAGPMAHVVEVMQPLPDSDIRAMATYLAGLNEAPADSKAQKQAALAASEAAKASAARISPKGERLFNGACATCHTGNTILSSLALNSNLHAATPDNLIQAILKGVEAPAILAQTTGRQAPEVMSMPAFRQTLNDGQIKDLADYLRARFAPDKPAWMETTKAMQRVTAASH
;
A
#
# COMPACT_ATOMS: atom_id res chain seq x y z
N MET A 1 -10.88 27.32 9.04
CA MET A 1 -10.76 27.09 10.49
C MET A 1 -9.33 27.43 10.90
N ASN A 2 -9.10 27.94 12.11
CA ASN A 2 -7.73 28.23 12.54
C ASN A 2 -7.10 26.94 13.08
N HIS A 3 -6.33 26.23 12.25
CA HIS A 3 -5.63 25.00 12.62
C HIS A 3 -4.31 25.29 13.36
N ARG A 4 -4.28 26.33 14.19
CA ARG A 4 -3.07 26.80 14.87
C ARG A 4 -3.32 26.90 16.36
N GLU A 5 -2.37 26.41 17.14
CA GLU A 5 -2.32 26.66 18.57
C GLU A 5 -2.00 28.14 18.84
N ALA A 6 -2.41 28.65 20.00
CA ALA A 6 -1.99 29.97 20.41
C ALA A 6 -0.46 30.00 20.61
N PRO A 7 0.27 30.97 20.05
CA PRO A 7 1.72 31.03 20.19
C PRO A 7 2.10 31.41 21.63
N LYS A 8 3.31 31.05 22.06
CA LYS A 8 3.87 31.41 23.38
C LYS A 8 3.70 32.91 23.71
N SER A 9 3.90 33.77 22.72
CA SER A 9 3.76 35.22 22.86
C SER A 9 2.37 35.68 23.30
N ALA A 10 1.30 34.95 22.94
CA ALA A 10 -0.05 35.25 23.38
C ALA A 10 -0.21 35.04 24.89
N TYR A 11 0.35 33.95 25.42
CA TYR A 11 0.36 33.69 26.86
C TYR A 11 1.25 34.68 27.62
N MET A 12 2.43 34.99 27.07
CA MET A 12 3.37 35.96 27.66
C MET A 12 2.81 37.39 27.69
N ALA A 13 1.88 37.75 26.80
CA ALA A 13 1.28 39.08 26.76
C ALA A 13 0.00 39.21 27.62
N ALA A 14 -0.49 38.12 28.22
CA ALA A 14 -1.74 38.14 28.98
C ALA A 14 -1.61 39.03 30.24
N ALA A 15 -2.56 39.96 30.42
CA ALA A 15 -2.51 40.95 31.50
C ALA A 15 -2.74 40.38 32.91
N SER A 16 -3.37 39.20 33.02
CA SER A 16 -3.67 38.54 34.29
C SER A 16 -3.39 37.05 34.16
N THR A 17 -2.19 36.64 34.55
CA THR A 17 -1.73 35.26 34.40
C THR A 17 -0.58 34.94 35.35
N LEU A 18 -0.50 33.67 35.74
CA LEU A 18 0.69 33.06 36.32
C LEU A 18 1.34 32.14 35.29
N LEU A 19 2.61 32.40 34.98
CA LEU A 19 3.41 31.63 34.03
C LEU A 19 4.54 30.93 34.77
N ILE A 20 4.66 29.61 34.57
CA ILE A 20 5.80 28.81 35.01
C ILE A 20 6.65 28.47 33.81
N VAL A 21 7.91 28.87 33.86
CA VAL A 21 8.86 28.77 32.75
C VAL A 21 10.16 28.08 33.19
N ASN A 22 10.91 27.56 32.23
CA ASN A 22 12.31 27.19 32.45
C ASN A 22 13.22 28.28 31.89
N ASP A 23 13.95 28.98 32.78
CA ASP A 23 14.79 30.15 32.46
C ASP A 23 16.25 29.78 32.14
N ALA A 24 16.52 28.54 31.70
CA ALA A 24 17.85 28.13 31.26
C ALA A 24 18.45 29.04 30.14
N SER A 25 17.61 29.84 29.48
CA SER A 25 18.01 30.96 28.63
C SER A 25 17.18 32.21 28.99
N MET A 26 17.85 33.33 29.33
CA MET A 26 17.20 34.58 29.73
C MET A 26 16.49 35.25 28.54
N GLY A 27 15.21 35.64 28.69
CA GLY A 27 14.43 36.41 27.69
C GLY A 27 13.28 35.64 27.01
N ASP A 28 13.01 35.94 25.73
CA ASP A 28 11.98 35.31 24.87
C ASP A 28 12.26 33.83 24.55
N ALA A 29 13.46 33.35 24.87
CA ALA A 29 13.90 31.96 24.71
C ALA A 29 13.41 31.02 25.84
N ALA A 30 12.80 31.56 26.91
CA ALA A 30 12.28 30.74 28.00
C ALA A 30 11.17 29.79 27.54
N GLU A 31 11.24 28.54 28.03
CA GLU A 31 10.29 27.49 27.71
C GLU A 31 9.09 27.57 28.66
N LEU A 32 7.87 27.61 28.11
CA LEU A 32 6.64 27.67 28.91
C LEU A 32 6.19 26.26 29.28
N TYR A 33 5.84 26.04 30.55
CA TYR A 33 5.36 24.75 31.06
C TYR A 33 3.91 24.82 31.55
N ILE A 34 3.55 25.89 32.26
CA ILE A 34 2.18 26.12 32.76
C ILE A 34 1.82 27.59 32.62
N ALA A 35 0.58 27.85 32.19
CA ALA A 35 -0.08 29.14 32.26
C ALA A 35 -1.41 28.99 33.00
N VAL A 36 -1.64 29.83 34.02
CA VAL A 36 -2.92 29.89 34.74
C VAL A 36 -3.59 31.22 34.40
N GLY A 37 -4.81 31.16 33.88
CA GLY A 37 -5.59 32.31 33.45
C GLY A 37 -6.50 32.89 34.53
N ALA A 38 -6.98 34.12 34.32
CA ALA A 38 -7.97 34.76 35.18
C ALA A 38 -9.35 34.06 35.16
N ASP A 39 -9.62 33.22 34.16
CA ASP A 39 -10.78 32.33 34.07
C ASP A 39 -10.61 31.03 34.89
N SER A 40 -9.52 30.93 35.67
CA SER A 40 -9.11 29.73 36.43
C SER A 40 -8.75 28.52 35.57
N ARG A 41 -8.65 28.64 34.23
CA ARG A 41 -8.15 27.55 33.39
C ARG A 41 -6.64 27.42 33.52
N VAL A 42 -6.17 26.19 33.40
CA VAL A 42 -4.75 25.84 33.41
C VAL A 42 -4.39 25.31 32.04
N THR A 43 -3.49 25.99 31.33
CA THR A 43 -2.87 25.46 30.12
C THR A 43 -1.49 24.92 30.45
N ALA A 44 -1.22 23.67 30.09
CA ALA A 44 0.06 23.02 30.29
C ALA A 44 0.69 22.61 28.95
N PHE A 45 2.02 22.63 28.88
CA PHE A 45 2.77 22.51 27.63
C PHE A 45 3.77 21.37 27.71
N ASN A 46 3.86 20.56 26.66
CA ASN A 46 4.86 19.50 26.54
C ASN A 46 5.32 19.37 25.08
N GLY A 47 6.63 19.17 24.87
CA GLY A 47 7.24 19.10 23.55
C GLY A 47 6.99 17.79 22.82
N HIS A 48 6.67 16.72 23.55
CA HIS A 48 6.27 15.44 22.97
C HIS A 48 4.84 15.48 22.44
N VAL A 49 4.52 14.54 21.56
CA VAL A 49 3.27 14.50 20.81
C VAL A 49 2.51 13.20 21.05
N ASP A 50 1.18 13.27 20.99
CA ASP A 50 0.36 12.07 21.20
C ASP A 50 0.28 11.23 19.93
N LEU A 51 0.92 10.07 19.93
CA LEU A 51 0.98 9.13 18.79
C LEU A 51 -0.16 8.10 18.82
N GLY A 52 -1.27 8.44 19.49
CA GLY A 52 -2.35 7.50 19.78
C GLY A 52 -2.15 6.75 21.10
N THR A 53 -1.20 7.17 21.94
CA THR A 53 -0.87 6.54 23.22
C THR A 53 -1.66 7.10 24.40
N GLY A 54 -2.37 8.23 24.22
CA GLY A 54 -3.18 8.87 25.24
C GLY A 54 -2.39 9.75 26.22
N ILE A 55 -1.16 10.12 25.87
CA ILE A 55 -0.31 10.97 26.73
C ILE A 55 -0.92 12.36 26.97
N ARG A 56 -1.75 12.88 26.06
CA ARG A 56 -2.47 14.15 26.30
C ARG A 56 -3.31 14.05 27.57
N THR A 57 -3.99 12.93 27.76
CA THR A 57 -4.83 12.66 28.94
C THR A 57 -3.97 12.44 30.17
N SER A 58 -2.91 11.63 30.08
CA SER A 58 -2.05 11.33 31.23
C SER A 58 -1.27 12.55 31.73
N LEU A 59 -0.75 13.40 30.83
CA LEU A 59 -0.07 14.64 31.22
C LEU A 59 -1.06 15.63 31.86
N ALA A 60 -2.27 15.76 31.32
CA ALA A 60 -3.34 16.55 31.93
C ALA A 60 -3.68 16.05 33.35
N GLN A 61 -3.76 14.73 33.56
CA GLN A 61 -4.00 14.14 34.89
C GLN A 61 -2.88 14.48 35.87
N ILE A 62 -1.61 14.43 35.45
CA ILE A 62 -0.46 14.80 36.33
C ILE A 62 -0.58 16.25 36.78
N VAL A 63 -0.87 17.16 35.85
CA VAL A 63 -1.02 18.59 36.15
C VAL A 63 -2.24 18.83 37.04
N ALA A 64 -3.38 18.22 36.74
CA ALA A 64 -4.61 18.35 37.51
C ALA A 64 -4.44 17.83 38.95
N GLU A 65 -3.77 16.68 39.11
CA GLU A 65 -3.47 16.08 40.41
C GLU A 65 -2.58 17.01 41.25
N GLU A 66 -1.49 17.48 40.66
CA GLU A 66 -0.51 18.29 41.38
C GLU A 66 -1.07 19.69 41.68
N LEU A 67 -1.96 20.25 40.86
CA LEU A 67 -2.65 21.51 41.16
C LEU A 67 -3.93 21.34 41.99
N SER A 68 -4.37 20.10 42.26
CA SER A 68 -5.67 19.81 42.90
C SER A 68 -6.84 20.55 42.22
N VAL A 69 -6.89 20.52 40.88
CA VAL A 69 -7.99 21.07 40.06
C VAL A 69 -8.81 19.94 39.40
N PRO A 70 -10.08 20.18 39.04
CA PRO A 70 -10.82 19.29 38.17
C PRO A 70 -10.08 19.02 36.87
N PHE A 71 -10.16 17.79 36.36
CA PHE A 71 -9.46 17.37 35.14
C PHE A 71 -9.83 18.24 33.93
N GLU A 72 -11.10 18.65 33.84
CA GLU A 72 -11.66 19.44 32.75
C GLU A 72 -11.17 20.91 32.72
N GLN A 73 -10.49 21.36 33.79
CA GLN A 73 -9.86 22.69 33.85
C GLN A 73 -8.45 22.71 33.25
N VAL A 74 -7.88 21.56 32.88
CA VAL A 74 -6.53 21.46 32.31
C VAL A 74 -6.59 21.26 30.79
N ASP A 75 -6.06 22.22 30.06
CA ASP A 75 -5.80 22.11 28.62
C ASP A 75 -4.33 21.75 28.38
N MET A 76 -4.08 20.70 27.60
CA MET A 76 -2.72 20.30 27.22
C MET A 76 -2.40 20.73 25.80
N VAL A 77 -1.29 21.45 25.61
CA VAL A 77 -0.72 21.81 24.31
C VAL A 77 0.52 20.94 24.05
N LEU A 78 0.57 20.28 22.89
CA LEU A 78 1.58 19.27 22.57
C LEU A 78 2.33 19.59 21.27
N GLY A 79 3.65 19.59 21.32
CA GLY A 79 4.57 19.54 20.17
C GLY A 79 4.52 20.65 19.12
N THR A 80 3.69 21.68 19.29
CA THR A 80 3.78 22.88 18.44
C THR A 80 5.07 23.64 18.74
N THR A 81 5.84 23.94 17.70
CA THR A 81 7.14 24.64 17.82
C THR A 81 7.01 26.13 18.17
N THR A 82 5.78 26.66 18.21
CA THR A 82 5.50 28.06 18.54
C THR A 82 5.12 28.27 20.02
N ALA A 83 4.75 27.21 20.75
CA ALA A 83 4.26 27.30 22.12
C ALA A 83 4.89 26.29 23.08
N ALA A 84 5.06 25.03 22.67
CA ALA A 84 5.56 23.98 23.54
C ALA A 84 7.06 24.15 23.89
N PRO A 85 7.58 23.51 24.95
CA PRO A 85 9.02 23.42 25.20
C PRO A 85 9.73 22.51 24.18
N ASN A 86 11.03 22.71 23.94
CA ASN A 86 11.83 21.81 23.11
C ASN A 86 12.37 20.64 23.94
N GLN A 87 11.60 19.56 23.97
CA GLN A 87 11.95 18.33 24.71
C GLN A 87 12.47 17.22 23.80
N GLY A 88 12.77 17.53 22.53
CA GLY A 88 13.23 16.55 21.55
C GLY A 88 12.13 15.73 20.89
N ALA A 89 12.46 14.49 20.55
CA ALA A 89 11.62 13.56 19.80
C ALA A 89 10.74 12.71 20.73
N THR A 90 9.53 12.34 20.29
CA THR A 90 8.70 11.40 21.06
C THR A 90 9.15 9.96 20.80
N ILE A 91 10.06 9.44 21.62
CA ILE A 91 10.70 8.12 21.42
C ILE A 91 10.87 7.34 22.74
N ALA A 92 11.29 6.07 22.64
CA ALA A 92 11.88 5.28 23.73
C ALA A 92 11.01 5.11 24.99
N SER A 93 9.69 5.35 24.87
CA SER A 93 8.77 5.37 26.02
C SER A 93 9.08 6.46 27.07
N GLU A 94 9.76 7.55 26.67
CA GLU A 94 10.31 8.56 27.58
C GLU A 94 9.31 9.60 28.10
N THR A 95 8.16 9.79 27.44
CA THR A 95 7.26 10.92 27.78
C THR A 95 6.91 10.99 29.27
N ILE A 96 6.38 9.89 29.82
CA ILE A 96 6.02 9.85 31.25
C ILE A 96 7.25 9.72 32.13
N GLN A 97 8.20 8.84 31.77
CA GLN A 97 9.36 8.54 32.61
C GLN A 97 10.34 9.72 32.76
N ILE A 98 10.47 10.55 31.72
CA ILE A 98 11.48 11.61 31.62
C ILE A 98 10.82 12.99 31.55
N THR A 99 10.00 13.25 30.53
CA THR A 99 9.53 14.63 30.24
C THR A 99 8.39 15.11 31.13
N SER A 100 7.68 14.20 31.81
CA SER A 100 6.61 14.57 32.74
C SER A 100 7.14 15.10 34.08
N VAL A 101 8.39 14.78 34.43
CA VAL A 101 8.98 15.17 35.73
C VAL A 101 9.10 16.71 35.85
N PRO A 102 9.69 17.45 34.89
CA PRO A 102 9.70 18.91 34.95
C PRO A 102 8.30 19.54 34.93
N LEU A 103 7.35 18.93 34.20
CA LEU A 103 5.97 19.41 34.15
C LEU A 103 5.28 19.30 35.53
N ARG A 104 5.51 18.20 36.25
CA ARG A 104 5.03 18.01 37.61
C ARG A 104 5.65 19.00 38.59
N GLN A 105 6.96 19.27 38.47
CA GLN A 105 7.64 20.30 39.27
C GLN A 105 7.11 21.71 38.98
N ALA A 106 6.78 22.00 37.72
CA ALA A 106 6.15 23.26 37.33
C ALA A 106 4.77 23.42 38.01
N ALA A 107 3.95 22.36 38.04
CA ALA A 107 2.66 22.35 38.72
C ALA A 107 2.80 22.56 40.23
N ALA A 108 3.76 21.91 40.88
CA ALA A 108 4.04 22.11 42.30
C ALA A 108 4.51 23.56 42.60
N THR A 109 5.33 24.14 41.72
CA THR A 109 5.78 25.54 41.81
C THR A 109 4.58 26.50 41.74
N ALA A 110 3.69 26.30 40.77
CA ALA A 110 2.46 27.07 40.64
C ALA A 110 1.55 26.95 41.87
N ARG A 111 1.28 25.72 42.34
CA ARG A 111 0.46 25.47 43.54
C ARG A 111 0.99 26.25 44.74
N ARG A 112 2.29 26.18 45.01
CA ARG A 112 2.92 26.87 46.15
C ARG A 112 2.75 28.39 46.04
N HIS A 113 2.94 28.94 44.85
CA HIS A 113 2.77 30.38 44.63
C HIS A 113 1.31 30.82 44.82
N LEU A 114 0.35 30.06 44.26
CA LEU A 114 -1.08 30.37 44.38
C LEU A 114 -1.54 30.33 45.85
N LEU A 115 -1.10 29.33 46.62
CA LEU A 115 -1.39 29.26 48.06
C LEU A 115 -0.76 30.42 48.85
N ALA A 116 0.48 30.79 48.56
CA ALA A 116 1.15 31.92 49.20
C ALA A 116 0.43 33.25 48.89
N LYS A 117 0.03 33.46 47.64
CA LYS A 117 -0.73 34.66 47.23
C LYS A 117 -2.14 34.70 47.82
N ALA A 118 -2.82 33.56 47.92
CA ALA A 118 -4.10 33.48 48.59
C ALA A 118 -3.96 33.81 50.10
N ALA A 119 -2.94 33.28 50.77
CA ALA A 119 -2.63 33.58 52.17
C ALA A 119 -2.42 35.08 52.40
N GLU A 120 -1.64 35.74 51.54
CA GLU A 120 -1.44 37.20 51.56
C GLU A 120 -2.76 37.95 51.35
N LYS A 121 -3.59 37.52 50.40
CA LYS A 121 -4.83 38.19 50.02
C LYS A 121 -5.91 38.14 51.09
N VAL A 122 -5.99 37.04 51.84
CA VAL A 122 -7.00 36.83 52.90
C VAL A 122 -6.47 37.03 54.32
N GLY A 123 -5.16 37.21 54.49
CA GLY A 123 -4.52 37.44 55.79
C GLY A 123 -4.49 36.20 56.71
N VAL A 124 -4.48 35.00 56.14
CA VAL A 124 -4.50 33.72 56.88
C VAL A 124 -3.17 32.97 56.70
N PRO A 125 -2.61 32.32 57.73
CA PRO A 125 -1.41 31.48 57.59
C PRO A 125 -1.60 30.37 56.54
N ILE A 126 -0.58 30.15 55.70
CA ILE A 126 -0.64 29.20 54.59
C ILE A 126 -0.96 27.76 55.04
N GLU A 127 -0.59 27.39 56.27
CA GLU A 127 -0.81 26.09 56.88
C GLU A 127 -2.30 25.81 57.16
N ARG A 128 -3.12 26.87 57.28
CA ARG A 128 -4.57 26.78 57.45
C ARG A 128 -5.32 26.72 56.12
N LEU A 129 -4.63 26.95 54.99
CA LEU A 129 -5.24 26.86 53.68
C LEU A 129 -5.30 25.42 53.19
N ARG A 130 -6.38 25.10 52.50
CA ARG A 130 -6.58 23.87 51.73
C ARG A 130 -6.93 24.23 50.31
N LEU A 131 -6.39 23.45 49.39
CA LEU A 131 -6.70 23.52 47.97
C LEU A 131 -7.39 22.23 47.56
N GLU A 132 -8.65 22.35 47.17
CA GLU A 132 -9.48 21.23 46.73
C GLU A 132 -10.36 21.69 45.58
N ASP A 133 -10.37 20.92 44.50
CA ASP A 133 -11.15 21.18 43.27
C ASP A 133 -10.97 22.62 42.74
N GLY A 134 -9.71 23.09 42.72
CA GLY A 134 -9.35 24.43 42.23
C GLY A 134 -9.76 25.58 43.15
N THR A 135 -10.30 25.26 44.33
CA THR A 135 -10.80 26.22 45.32
C THR A 135 -9.91 26.23 46.55
N ILE A 136 -9.44 27.42 46.92
CA ILE A 136 -8.65 27.69 48.12
C ILE A 136 -9.60 28.16 49.24
N ARG A 137 -9.52 27.50 50.40
CA ARG A 137 -10.35 27.78 51.59
C ARG A 137 -9.63 27.39 52.89
N THR A 138 -10.21 27.69 54.05
CA THR A 138 -9.68 27.33 55.37
C THR A 138 -10.40 26.15 56.01
N ASP A 139 -9.70 25.43 56.89
CA ASP A 139 -10.30 24.43 57.78
C ASP A 139 -11.09 25.14 58.90
N GLY A 140 -12.29 25.65 58.60
CA GLY A 140 -13.29 26.05 59.59
C GLY A 140 -13.92 27.43 59.42
N GLY A 141 -15.27 27.46 59.36
CA GLY A 141 -16.16 28.56 59.75
C GLY A 141 -16.16 29.86 58.93
N GLU A 142 -15.13 30.12 58.14
CA GLU A 142 -15.05 31.33 57.30
C GLU A 142 -15.75 31.10 55.95
N ASN A 143 -16.58 32.06 55.52
CA ASN A 143 -17.45 31.95 54.32
C ASN A 143 -16.78 32.39 53.01
N TRP A 144 -15.45 32.60 52.98
CA TRP A 144 -14.76 33.00 51.76
C TRP A 144 -14.17 31.78 51.03
N GLN A 145 -14.12 31.87 49.71
CA GLN A 145 -13.48 30.90 48.81
C GLN A 145 -12.77 31.69 47.71
N LEU A 146 -11.59 31.25 47.31
CA LEU A 146 -10.85 31.83 46.18
C LEU A 146 -10.55 30.76 45.15
N ASN A 147 -10.83 31.05 43.88
CA ASN A 147 -10.37 30.23 42.77
C ASN A 147 -9.03 30.77 42.25
N PHE A 148 -8.36 30.02 41.37
CA PHE A 148 -7.09 30.45 40.78
C PHE A 148 -7.21 31.81 40.08
N GLY A 149 -8.30 32.04 39.35
CA GLY A 149 -8.61 33.30 38.70
C GLY A 149 -8.63 34.48 39.67
N ASP A 150 -9.27 34.32 40.83
CA ASP A 150 -9.32 35.35 41.87
C ASP A 150 -7.94 35.66 42.44
N VAL A 151 -7.01 34.70 42.44
CA VAL A 151 -5.64 34.91 42.91
C VAL A 151 -4.79 35.65 41.89
N VAL A 152 -4.93 35.33 40.59
CA VAL A 152 -4.09 35.89 39.52
C VAL A 152 -4.63 37.19 38.90
N VAL A 153 -5.91 37.51 39.09
CA VAL A 153 -6.54 38.69 38.49
C VAL A 153 -5.79 39.99 38.84
N GLY A 154 -5.48 40.79 37.82
CA GLY A 154 -4.73 42.04 37.97
C GLY A 154 -3.22 41.86 38.19
N SER A 155 -2.69 40.63 38.07
CA SER A 155 -1.26 40.34 38.22
C SER A 155 -0.70 39.55 37.03
N HIS A 156 0.47 39.94 36.55
CA HIS A 156 1.24 39.19 35.57
C HIS A 156 2.51 38.67 36.26
N VAL A 157 2.53 37.38 36.58
CA VAL A 157 3.62 36.75 37.34
C VAL A 157 4.30 35.71 36.48
N ARG A 158 5.64 35.79 36.39
CA ARG A 158 6.50 34.79 35.76
C ARG A 158 7.44 34.21 36.80
N LEU A 159 7.45 32.88 36.93
CA LEU A 159 8.33 32.14 37.84
C LEU A 159 9.12 31.06 37.10
N SER A 160 10.39 30.92 37.45
CA SER A 160 11.19 29.76 37.03
C SER A 160 10.70 28.49 37.76
N ILE A 161 10.77 27.33 37.12
CA ILE A 161 10.51 26.03 37.77
C ILE A 161 11.46 25.88 38.98
N ASP A 162 10.88 25.64 40.15
CA ASP A 162 11.64 25.23 41.33
C ASP A 162 11.76 23.70 41.35
N SER A 163 12.95 23.19 41.01
CA SER A 163 13.22 21.74 41.00
C SER A 163 13.10 21.09 42.38
N ASN A 164 13.12 21.89 43.45
CA ASN A 164 12.98 21.46 44.84
C ASN A 164 11.58 21.72 45.40
N ALA A 165 10.62 22.17 44.57
CA ALA A 165 9.24 22.33 45.01
C ALA A 165 8.71 20.98 45.53
N PRO A 166 8.20 20.91 46.78
CA PRO A 166 7.71 19.67 47.34
C PRO A 166 6.51 19.18 46.52
N LEU A 167 6.64 17.96 45.99
CA LEU A 167 5.59 17.31 45.23
C LEU A 167 4.55 16.69 46.17
N LYS A 168 3.32 16.56 45.70
CA LYS A 168 2.25 15.89 46.43
C LYS A 168 2.62 14.42 46.68
N PRO A 169 2.50 13.90 47.92
CA PRO A 169 2.79 12.49 48.19
C PRO A 169 1.74 11.61 47.50
N PRO A 170 2.11 10.40 47.03
CA PRO A 170 1.16 9.50 46.36
C PRO A 170 -0.07 9.12 47.21
N SER A 171 0.05 9.15 48.54
CA SER A 171 -1.07 8.93 49.47
C SER A 171 -2.22 9.92 49.30
N ASP A 172 -1.94 11.11 48.76
CA ASP A 172 -2.90 12.20 48.63
C ASP A 172 -3.51 12.25 47.23
N TYR A 173 -3.11 11.35 46.33
CA TYR A 173 -3.59 11.35 44.95
C TYR A 173 -5.08 11.00 44.85
N LYS A 174 -5.79 11.71 43.97
CA LYS A 174 -7.22 11.48 43.68
C LYS A 174 -7.49 11.13 42.21
N LEU A 175 -6.65 11.61 41.30
CA LEU A 175 -6.72 11.48 39.85
C LEU A 175 -5.65 10.54 39.29
N VAL A 176 -4.39 10.68 39.69
CA VAL A 176 -3.30 9.77 39.31
C VAL A 176 -3.56 8.39 39.92
N GLY A 177 -3.43 7.35 39.10
CA GLY A 177 -3.80 5.98 39.50
C GLY A 177 -5.26 5.62 39.22
N SER A 178 -6.09 6.58 38.78
CA SER A 178 -7.47 6.34 38.35
C SER A 178 -7.60 6.32 36.83
N SER A 179 -8.50 5.48 36.30
CA SER A 179 -8.81 5.43 34.88
C SER A 179 -9.63 6.65 34.48
N ARG A 180 -9.17 7.38 33.46
CA ARG A 180 -9.90 8.49 32.84
C ARG A 180 -10.08 8.24 31.34
N PRO A 181 -11.28 8.48 30.78
CA PRO A 181 -11.48 8.44 29.35
C PRO A 181 -10.53 9.39 28.64
N ARG A 182 -10.04 8.96 27.49
CA ARG A 182 -9.18 9.78 26.64
C ARG A 182 -9.94 10.96 26.07
N VAL A 183 -9.36 12.15 26.18
CA VAL A 183 -9.98 13.41 25.72
C VAL A 183 -10.19 13.48 24.21
N ASP A 184 -9.40 12.73 23.43
CA ASP A 184 -9.40 12.75 21.98
C ASP A 184 -10.36 11.73 21.34
N ILE A 185 -10.78 10.69 22.07
CA ILE A 185 -11.58 9.58 21.51
C ILE A 185 -13.00 10.01 21.09
N PRO A 186 -13.77 10.82 21.84
CA PRO A 186 -15.13 11.18 21.43
C PRO A 186 -15.21 11.86 20.07
N GLU A 187 -14.28 12.75 19.76
CA GLU A 187 -14.22 13.42 18.46
C GLU A 187 -13.75 12.49 17.35
N LYS A 188 -12.79 11.59 17.63
CA LYS A 188 -12.34 10.57 16.67
C LYS A 188 -13.46 9.59 16.31
N ALA A 189 -14.19 9.10 17.32
CA ALA A 189 -15.31 8.18 17.13
C ALA A 189 -16.47 8.80 16.36
N THR A 190 -16.63 10.13 16.39
CA THR A 190 -17.68 10.86 15.67
C THR A 190 -17.21 11.46 14.33
N GLY A 191 -15.96 11.23 13.92
CA GLY A 191 -15.40 11.80 12.70
C GLY A 191 -15.25 13.33 12.72
N ARG A 192 -15.19 13.92 13.92
CA ARG A 192 -15.03 15.37 14.12
C ARG A 192 -13.59 15.79 14.44
N TRP A 193 -12.76 14.84 14.86
CA TRP A 193 -11.35 15.09 15.12
C TRP A 193 -10.63 15.47 13.82
N THR A 194 -9.83 16.54 13.85
CA THR A 194 -9.06 16.98 12.69
C THR A 194 -7.70 16.27 12.66
N TYR A 195 -7.50 15.39 11.67
CA TYR A 195 -6.19 14.86 11.33
C TYR A 195 -5.47 15.81 10.36
N VAL A 196 -4.16 15.61 10.16
CA VAL A 196 -3.39 16.38 9.16
C VAL A 196 -4.01 16.29 7.75
N HIS A 197 -4.64 15.16 7.42
CA HIS A 197 -5.33 14.92 6.14
C HIS A 197 -6.54 15.84 5.91
N ASP A 198 -7.14 16.34 7.00
CA ASP A 198 -8.36 17.14 7.00
C ASP A 198 -8.09 18.65 6.90
N VAL A 199 -6.83 19.07 7.06
CA VAL A 199 -6.44 20.48 6.99
C VAL A 199 -6.84 21.10 5.66
N ARG A 200 -7.53 22.25 5.72
CA ARG A 200 -7.90 23.06 4.56
C ARG A 200 -7.52 24.51 4.83
N VAL A 201 -6.76 25.12 3.92
CA VAL A 201 -6.33 26.52 3.99
C VAL A 201 -6.74 27.29 2.72
N PRO A 202 -6.97 28.61 2.79
CA PRO A 202 -7.31 29.39 1.60
C PRO A 202 -6.21 29.31 0.53
N GLY A 203 -6.62 29.18 -0.74
CA GLY A 203 -5.68 29.09 -1.87
C GLY A 203 -4.86 27.80 -1.94
N MET A 204 -5.24 26.76 -1.18
CA MET A 204 -4.52 25.49 -1.15
C MET A 204 -4.51 24.78 -2.50
N LEU A 205 -3.31 24.43 -2.96
CA LEU A 205 -3.02 23.58 -4.11
C LEU A 205 -2.69 22.16 -3.65
N HIS A 206 -2.63 21.23 -4.59
CA HIS A 206 -2.37 19.81 -4.35
C HIS A 206 -1.10 19.37 -5.06
N GLY A 207 -0.19 18.74 -4.31
CA GLY A 207 1.09 18.25 -4.81
C GLY A 207 1.15 16.73 -4.83
N ARG A 208 1.85 16.17 -5.83
CA ARG A 208 2.24 14.75 -5.89
C ARG A 208 3.71 14.65 -6.22
N VAL A 209 4.39 13.73 -5.54
CA VAL A 209 5.83 13.46 -5.75
C VAL A 209 6.01 12.26 -6.65
N ILE A 210 7.04 12.29 -7.49
CA ILE A 210 7.47 11.19 -8.34
C ILE A 210 8.79 10.70 -7.76
N ARG A 211 8.80 9.44 -7.31
CA ARG A 211 9.95 8.88 -6.60
C ARG A 211 10.93 8.21 -7.56
N PRO A 212 12.24 8.26 -7.27
CA PRO A 212 13.27 7.61 -8.10
C PRO A 212 13.22 6.07 -8.02
N PRO A 213 13.92 5.34 -8.92
CA PRO A 213 13.75 3.89 -9.08
C PRO A 213 14.49 3.00 -8.05
N TYR A 214 15.11 3.57 -7.01
CA TYR A 214 15.89 2.85 -5.98
C TYR A 214 15.17 2.79 -4.62
N ALA A 215 13.85 2.58 -4.64
CA ALA A 215 13.02 2.64 -3.44
C ALA A 215 13.48 1.70 -2.32
N GLY A 216 13.62 2.26 -1.11
CA GLY A 216 14.11 1.54 0.07
C GLY A 216 15.61 1.67 0.33
N PHE A 217 16.34 2.44 -0.50
CA PHE A 217 17.76 2.76 -0.30
C PHE A 217 17.95 4.28 -0.25
N ASP A 218 18.82 4.73 0.65
CA ASP A 218 19.07 6.15 0.94
C ASP A 218 20.57 6.52 0.90
N HIS A 219 21.41 5.60 0.43
CA HIS A 219 22.86 5.78 0.36
C HIS A 219 23.44 5.17 -0.91
N GLY A 220 24.62 5.66 -1.32
CA GLY A 220 25.33 5.22 -2.53
C GLY A 220 25.35 6.27 -3.64
N GLU A 221 26.24 6.09 -4.61
CA GLU A 221 26.58 7.11 -5.63
C GLU A 221 25.39 7.54 -6.50
N HIS A 222 24.42 6.65 -6.72
CA HIS A 222 23.23 6.93 -7.55
C HIS A 222 22.15 7.71 -6.81
N VAL A 223 22.17 7.73 -5.47
CA VAL A 223 21.12 8.37 -4.67
C VAL A 223 21.30 9.89 -4.72
N GLY A 224 20.25 10.62 -5.11
CA GLY A 224 20.30 12.08 -5.27
C GLY A 224 20.91 12.55 -6.60
N ASN A 225 21.32 11.63 -7.47
CA ASN A 225 22.02 11.90 -8.74
C ASN A 225 21.57 10.98 -9.91
N SER A 226 20.36 10.41 -9.83
CA SER A 226 19.80 9.51 -10.84
C SER A 226 18.94 10.18 -11.91
N LEU A 227 18.41 11.38 -11.68
CA LEU A 227 17.58 12.09 -12.65
C LEU A 227 18.40 12.45 -13.90
N ILE A 228 17.93 12.03 -15.08
CA ILE A 228 18.56 12.35 -16.37
C ILE A 228 17.83 13.50 -17.04
N SER A 229 16.51 13.37 -17.20
CA SER A 229 15.69 14.39 -17.86
C SER A 229 14.22 14.28 -17.49
N ILE A 230 13.50 15.38 -17.60
CA ILE A 230 12.05 15.47 -17.48
C ILE A 230 11.50 16.06 -18.79
N ASP A 231 10.44 15.47 -19.31
CA ASP A 231 9.69 16.01 -20.45
C ASP A 231 8.39 16.64 -19.95
N GLU A 232 8.43 17.93 -19.62
CA GLU A 232 7.26 18.69 -19.15
C GLU A 232 6.17 18.83 -20.23
N THR A 233 6.52 18.69 -21.52
CA THR A 233 5.53 18.74 -22.60
C THR A 233 4.55 17.57 -22.53
N SER A 234 4.93 16.47 -21.86
CA SER A 234 4.07 15.32 -21.65
C SER A 234 2.88 15.60 -20.73
N VAL A 235 2.87 16.71 -20.00
CA VAL A 235 1.77 17.11 -19.10
C VAL A 235 1.25 18.53 -19.37
N ALA A 236 1.84 19.25 -20.32
CA ALA A 236 1.48 20.64 -20.63
C ALA A 236 0.02 20.83 -21.11
N HIS A 237 -0.64 19.74 -21.52
CA HIS A 237 -2.03 19.74 -21.97
C HIS A 237 -3.05 19.58 -20.81
N ILE A 238 -2.59 19.28 -19.59
CA ILE A 238 -3.46 19.03 -18.44
C ILE A 238 -3.88 20.38 -17.83
N ASP A 239 -5.16 20.73 -17.99
CA ASP A 239 -5.72 21.96 -17.42
C ASP A 239 -5.71 21.90 -15.88
N GLY A 240 -5.30 23.00 -15.24
CA GLY A 240 -5.14 23.08 -13.78
C GLY A 240 -3.80 22.59 -13.22
N LEU A 241 -2.86 22.12 -14.06
CA LEU A 241 -1.45 21.95 -13.66
C LEU A 241 -0.82 23.33 -13.40
N VAL A 242 -0.24 23.51 -12.22
CA VAL A 242 0.39 24.77 -11.78
C VAL A 242 1.91 24.76 -12.00
N GLY A 243 2.57 23.62 -11.76
CA GLY A 243 4.01 23.53 -11.97
C GLY A 243 4.59 22.14 -11.79
N VAL A 244 5.77 21.94 -12.41
CA VAL A 244 6.64 20.79 -12.22
C VAL A 244 7.91 21.28 -11.51
N VAL A 245 8.33 20.56 -10.47
CA VAL A 245 9.49 20.92 -9.65
C VAL A 245 10.49 19.79 -9.68
N ALA A 246 11.75 20.10 -9.99
CA ALA A 246 12.84 19.14 -10.03
C ALA A 246 14.10 19.70 -9.39
N ILE A 247 14.63 19.02 -8.37
CA ILE A 247 15.85 19.41 -7.64
C ILE A 247 16.61 18.12 -7.31
N GLY A 248 17.72 17.85 -8.01
CA GLY A 248 18.40 16.55 -7.91
C GLY A 248 17.44 15.43 -8.32
N ASP A 249 17.25 14.45 -7.44
CA ASP A 249 16.29 13.35 -7.62
C ASP A 249 14.91 13.63 -7.01
N PHE A 250 14.70 14.80 -6.41
CA PHE A 250 13.37 15.22 -6.00
C PHE A 250 12.58 15.71 -7.22
N VAL A 251 11.48 15.04 -7.55
CA VAL A 251 10.55 15.46 -8.60
C VAL A 251 9.14 15.51 -8.03
N GLY A 252 8.39 16.56 -8.34
CA GLY A 252 6.97 16.65 -7.99
C GLY A 252 6.20 17.58 -8.91
N VAL A 253 4.88 17.47 -8.86
CA VAL A 253 3.93 18.29 -9.61
C VAL A 253 2.99 18.97 -8.62
N VAL A 254 2.51 20.16 -8.97
CA VAL A 254 1.53 20.92 -8.21
C VAL A 254 0.36 21.27 -9.13
N ALA A 255 -0.87 21.07 -8.67
CA ALA A 255 -2.09 21.36 -9.42
C ALA A 255 -3.16 22.00 -8.53
N THR A 256 -4.20 22.55 -9.16
CA THR A 256 -5.34 23.19 -8.48
C THR A 256 -6.25 22.19 -7.75
N ARG A 257 -6.24 20.92 -8.16
CA ARG A 257 -7.01 19.83 -7.55
C ARG A 257 -6.19 18.56 -7.41
N GLU A 258 -6.61 17.68 -6.50
CA GLU A 258 -5.88 16.45 -6.18
C GLU A 258 -5.84 15.46 -7.35
N GLU A 259 -6.97 15.24 -8.02
CA GLU A 259 -7.08 14.35 -9.18
C GLU A 259 -6.19 14.79 -10.35
N ILE A 260 -6.04 16.11 -10.55
CA ILE A 260 -5.18 16.68 -11.58
C ILE A 260 -3.71 16.44 -11.22
N ALA A 261 -3.33 16.62 -9.95
CA ALA A 261 -1.98 16.31 -9.50
C ALA A 261 -1.65 14.81 -9.63
N ILE A 262 -2.62 13.93 -9.39
CA ILE A 262 -2.48 12.47 -9.61
C ILE A 262 -2.24 12.19 -11.09
N GLU A 263 -3.12 12.70 -11.97
CA GLU A 263 -3.01 12.53 -13.43
C GLU A 263 -1.66 13.04 -13.96
N ALA A 264 -1.27 14.26 -13.59
CA ALA A 264 -0.01 14.85 -14.00
C ALA A 264 1.19 14.04 -13.50
N SER A 265 1.16 13.55 -12.25
CA SER A 265 2.27 12.75 -11.72
C SER A 265 2.41 11.40 -12.42
N GLY A 266 1.31 10.80 -12.87
CA GLY A 266 1.30 9.54 -13.63
C GLY A 266 1.68 9.73 -15.10
N SER A 267 1.43 10.92 -15.67
CA SER A 267 1.65 11.23 -17.09
C SER A 267 3.00 11.89 -17.38
N LEU A 268 3.67 12.45 -16.36
CA LEU A 268 4.97 13.09 -16.51
C LEU A 268 6.03 12.05 -16.90
N LYS A 269 6.67 12.26 -18.06
CA LYS A 269 7.76 11.41 -18.52
C LYS A 269 9.06 11.82 -17.85
N VAL A 270 9.53 10.96 -16.95
CA VAL A 270 10.79 11.14 -16.23
C VAL A 270 11.77 10.03 -16.61
N VAL A 271 12.99 10.41 -16.98
CA VAL A 271 14.06 9.48 -17.33
C VAL A 271 15.07 9.43 -16.19
N TRP A 272 15.25 8.23 -15.64
CA TRP A 272 16.18 7.95 -14.55
C TRP A 272 17.34 7.08 -15.02
N ARG A 273 18.48 7.17 -14.35
CA ARG A 273 19.55 6.16 -14.42
C ARG A 273 19.02 4.83 -13.86
N ALA A 274 19.54 3.73 -14.40
CA ALA A 274 19.24 2.41 -13.87
C ALA A 274 19.84 2.28 -12.46
N PRO A 275 19.07 1.81 -11.46
CA PRO A 275 19.59 1.57 -10.12
C PRO A 275 20.60 0.40 -10.14
N PRO A 276 21.65 0.42 -9.30
CA PRO A 276 22.55 -0.72 -9.16
C PRO A 276 21.85 -1.88 -8.47
N GLU A 277 22.46 -3.06 -8.59
CA GLU A 277 22.04 -4.23 -7.84
C GLU A 277 22.58 -4.21 -6.41
N TRP A 278 21.72 -4.61 -5.47
CA TRP A 278 21.96 -4.68 -4.04
C TRP A 278 21.95 -6.13 -3.55
N PRO A 279 22.55 -6.40 -2.38
CA PRO A 279 22.49 -7.71 -1.75
C PRO A 279 21.04 -8.18 -1.54
N ASP A 280 20.83 -9.49 -1.65
CA ASP A 280 19.51 -10.10 -1.42
C ASP A 280 19.12 -10.03 0.07
N LEU A 281 18.28 -9.05 0.42
CA LEU A 281 17.79 -8.83 1.77
C LEU A 281 16.66 -9.79 2.18
N ASN A 282 16.19 -10.64 1.26
CA ASN A 282 15.28 -11.72 1.62
C ASN A 282 16.00 -12.87 2.35
N MET A 283 17.33 -12.89 2.31
CA MET A 283 18.25 -13.78 3.03
C MET A 283 19.09 -12.97 4.06
N PRO A 284 18.45 -12.44 5.12
CA PRO A 284 19.07 -11.44 6.01
C PRO A 284 20.35 -11.93 6.68
N GLU A 285 20.45 -13.22 7.05
CA GLU A 285 21.68 -13.75 7.63
C GLU A 285 22.89 -13.57 6.70
N LYS A 286 22.75 -13.97 5.44
CA LYS A 286 23.83 -13.87 4.45
C LYS A 286 24.21 -12.40 4.22
N ALA A 287 23.23 -11.53 4.07
CA ALA A 287 23.46 -10.10 3.83
C ALA A 287 24.17 -9.42 5.02
N LEU A 288 23.72 -9.69 6.26
CA LEU A 288 24.27 -9.09 7.48
C LEU A 288 25.68 -9.58 7.79
N ARG A 289 26.00 -10.86 7.55
CA ARG A 289 27.36 -11.39 7.72
C ARG A 289 28.34 -10.83 6.68
N ALA A 290 27.86 -10.51 5.48
CA ALA A 290 28.68 -9.92 4.42
C ALA A 290 28.92 -8.41 4.60
N ASN A 291 28.09 -7.73 5.40
CA ASN A 291 28.20 -6.30 5.62
C ASN A 291 29.42 -5.95 6.51
N PRO A 292 30.20 -4.90 6.18
CA PRO A 292 31.29 -4.45 7.03
C PRO A 292 30.79 -4.11 8.44
N SER A 293 31.54 -4.49 9.48
CA SER A 293 31.16 -4.18 10.86
C SER A 293 32.36 -4.02 11.77
N THR A 294 32.16 -3.28 12.86
CA THR A 294 33.16 -3.11 13.92
C THR A 294 32.63 -3.75 15.20
N PRO A 295 33.33 -4.75 15.78
CA PRO A 295 32.93 -5.35 17.04
C PRO A 295 33.15 -4.37 18.20
N ARG A 296 32.13 -4.19 19.02
CA ARG A 296 32.15 -3.44 20.28
C ARG A 296 31.71 -4.36 21.40
N LYS A 297 32.64 -4.66 22.30
CA LYS A 297 32.39 -5.52 23.47
C LYS A 297 31.69 -4.72 24.56
N LEU A 298 30.50 -5.16 24.98
CA LEU A 298 29.70 -4.52 26.03
C LEU A 298 29.96 -5.12 27.41
N ALA A 299 30.21 -6.43 27.45
CA ALA A 299 30.51 -7.18 28.67
C ALA A 299 31.49 -8.31 28.39
N ASP A 300 32.38 -8.56 29.36
CA ASP A 300 33.31 -9.69 29.39
C ASP A 300 33.55 -10.07 30.85
N ARG A 301 32.97 -11.19 31.31
CA ARG A 301 32.99 -11.64 32.70
C ARG A 301 33.28 -13.14 32.74
N GLY A 302 34.11 -13.57 33.70
CA GLY A 302 34.56 -14.96 33.81
C GLY A 302 35.61 -15.33 32.76
N ASN A 303 35.79 -16.63 32.50
CA ASN A 303 36.67 -17.14 31.45
C ASN A 303 35.83 -17.87 30.39
N VAL A 304 35.25 -17.09 29.47
CA VAL A 304 34.30 -17.56 28.47
C VAL A 304 34.90 -18.60 27.54
N ASP A 305 36.12 -18.41 27.06
CA ASP A 305 36.74 -19.34 26.11
C ASP A 305 37.03 -20.71 26.77
N MET A 306 37.48 -20.71 28.03
CA MET A 306 37.67 -21.95 28.80
C MET A 306 36.34 -22.64 29.09
N ALA A 307 35.31 -21.88 29.45
CA ALA A 307 33.98 -22.42 29.74
C ALA A 307 33.29 -22.99 28.48
N LEU A 308 33.47 -22.35 27.31
CA LEU A 308 33.00 -22.87 26.03
C LEU A 308 33.74 -24.18 25.67
N ALA A 309 35.06 -24.23 25.85
CA ALA A 309 35.85 -25.43 25.58
C ALA A 309 35.52 -26.60 26.53
N GLY A 310 35.15 -26.29 27.78
CA GLY A 310 34.77 -27.26 28.81
C GLY A 310 33.27 -27.56 28.90
N SER A 311 32.44 -27.04 27.98
CA SER A 311 30.99 -27.22 28.01
C SER A 311 30.62 -28.71 27.82
N ALA A 312 29.85 -29.28 28.74
CA ALA A 312 29.45 -30.69 28.69
C ALA A 312 28.46 -30.95 27.54
N GLN A 313 27.61 -29.97 27.24
CA GLN A 313 26.68 -30.03 26.12
C GLN A 313 26.68 -28.69 25.36
N PRO A 314 27.55 -28.52 24.35
CA PRO A 314 27.60 -27.31 23.53
C PRO A 314 26.33 -27.09 22.72
N MET A 315 25.82 -25.86 22.69
CA MET A 315 24.55 -25.49 22.06
C MET A 315 24.69 -24.18 21.26
N ASN A 316 25.53 -24.14 20.23
CA ASN A 316 25.63 -22.93 19.39
C ASN A 316 24.35 -22.71 18.58
N ARG A 317 23.82 -21.47 18.58
CA ARG A 317 22.57 -21.08 17.90
C ARG A 317 22.72 -19.76 17.16
N THR A 318 22.00 -19.65 16.06
CA THR A 318 21.79 -18.40 15.33
C THR A 318 20.30 -18.13 15.27
N TYR A 319 19.89 -16.91 15.62
CA TYR A 319 18.53 -16.41 15.51
C TYR A 319 18.50 -15.28 14.47
N VAL A 320 17.45 -15.26 13.64
CA VAL A 320 17.34 -14.38 12.48
C VAL A 320 16.05 -13.57 12.54
N TRP A 321 16.19 -12.25 12.45
CA TRP A 321 15.10 -11.28 12.44
C TRP A 321 14.99 -10.58 11.07
N PRO A 322 13.79 -10.52 10.45
CA PRO A 322 13.61 -9.97 9.11
C PRO A 322 13.51 -8.44 9.11
N TYR A 323 13.63 -7.83 7.92
CA TYR A 323 13.21 -6.44 7.71
C TYR A 323 11.68 -6.34 7.79
N GLN A 324 11.19 -5.31 8.48
CA GLN A 324 9.77 -5.04 8.70
C GLN A 324 9.48 -3.57 8.39
N MET A 325 8.22 -3.18 8.23
CA MET A 325 7.82 -1.78 8.02
C MET A 325 6.79 -1.35 9.07
N HIS A 326 6.62 -0.04 9.27
CA HIS A 326 5.69 0.47 10.27
C HIS A 326 4.24 0.19 9.86
N GLY A 327 3.93 0.22 8.56
CA GLY A 327 2.62 -0.16 8.05
C GLY A 327 1.51 0.73 8.64
N SER A 328 1.64 2.06 8.51
CA SER A 328 0.61 2.98 9.02
C SER A 328 -0.70 2.84 8.22
N ILE A 329 -1.86 2.87 8.87
CA ILE A 329 -3.15 2.59 8.21
C ILE A 329 -3.50 3.62 7.14
N GLY A 330 -3.17 4.89 7.35
CA GLY A 330 -3.26 5.94 6.34
C GLY A 330 -1.87 6.35 5.83
N PRO A 331 -1.68 6.58 4.52
CA PRO A 331 -0.43 7.15 4.01
C PRO A 331 -0.12 8.52 4.60
N SER A 332 1.16 8.86 4.69
CA SER A 332 1.61 10.14 5.24
C SER A 332 1.10 11.33 4.43
N CYS A 333 0.73 12.41 5.12
CA CYS A 333 0.24 13.66 4.54
C CYS A 333 0.80 14.87 5.29
N ALA A 334 1.04 15.97 4.59
CA ALA A 334 1.39 17.26 5.16
C ALA A 334 0.83 18.42 4.31
N VAL A 335 0.66 19.58 4.94
CA VAL A 335 0.31 20.84 4.27
C VAL A 335 1.37 21.87 4.62
N ALA A 336 2.00 22.48 3.63
CA ALA A 336 2.97 23.55 3.83
C ALA A 336 2.47 24.85 3.20
N ASP A 337 2.72 25.98 3.86
CA ASP A 337 2.44 27.34 3.41
C ASP A 337 3.74 28.15 3.55
N TYR A 338 4.47 28.23 2.43
CA TYR A 338 5.68 29.04 2.27
C TYR A 338 5.31 30.38 1.61
N ASN A 339 5.69 31.48 2.25
CA ASN A 339 5.52 32.84 1.74
C ASN A 339 6.59 33.78 2.32
N ASP A 340 6.50 35.08 2.02
CA ASP A 340 7.48 36.08 2.45
C ASP A 340 7.64 36.19 3.99
N ALA A 341 6.63 35.76 4.77
CA ALA A 341 6.70 35.77 6.23
C ALA A 341 7.40 34.53 6.82
N GLY A 342 7.73 33.53 6.00
CA GLY A 342 8.36 32.29 6.40
C GLY A 342 7.55 31.05 6.01
N LEU A 343 7.77 29.95 6.73
CA LEU A 343 7.14 28.66 6.46
C LEU A 343 6.25 28.25 7.64
N THR A 344 4.98 27.94 7.37
CA THR A 344 4.13 27.15 8.28
C THR A 344 3.88 25.78 7.70
N VAL A 345 4.09 24.71 8.46
CA VAL A 345 3.78 23.34 8.03
C VAL A 345 2.91 22.64 9.06
N TRP A 346 1.77 22.13 8.60
CA TRP A 346 0.94 21.19 9.34
C TRP A 346 1.43 19.78 9.04
N SER A 347 1.93 19.09 10.07
CA SER A 347 2.67 17.84 9.92
C SER A 347 2.16 16.76 10.85
N GLY A 348 2.16 15.52 10.36
CA GLY A 348 1.99 14.30 11.14
C GLY A 348 3.24 13.84 11.90
N THR A 349 4.35 14.59 11.83
CA THR A 349 5.64 14.21 12.41
C THR A 349 5.54 13.87 13.90
N GLN A 350 6.30 12.87 14.31
CA GLN A 350 6.54 12.58 15.74
C GLN A 350 7.68 13.44 16.35
N ASN A 351 8.39 14.20 15.51
CA ASN A 351 9.63 14.90 15.81
C ASN A 351 9.55 16.39 15.41
N PRO A 352 8.63 17.20 15.97
CA PRO A 352 8.38 18.56 15.47
C PRO A 352 9.62 19.47 15.51
N TYR A 353 10.42 19.41 16.57
CA TYR A 353 11.66 20.20 16.69
C TYR A 353 12.78 19.73 15.74
N PRO A 354 13.16 18.43 15.70
CA PRO A 354 14.06 17.93 14.66
C PRO A 354 13.60 18.25 13.24
N MET A 355 12.30 18.10 12.95
CA MET A 355 11.72 18.41 11.64
C MET A 355 11.91 19.89 11.27
N ARG A 356 11.75 20.81 12.22
CA ARG A 356 12.03 22.24 11.99
C ARG A 356 13.48 22.48 11.55
N ARG A 357 14.44 21.78 12.15
CA ARG A 357 15.86 21.86 11.79
C ARG A 357 16.13 21.31 10.39
N ASP A 358 15.53 20.17 10.07
CA ASP A 358 15.65 19.56 8.74
C ASP A 358 15.07 20.49 7.66
N LEU A 359 13.94 21.15 7.93
CA LEU A 359 13.34 22.14 7.03
C LEU A 359 14.22 23.39 6.86
N ALA A 360 14.83 23.89 7.94
CA ALA A 360 15.78 25.01 7.90
C ALA A 360 16.96 24.70 6.97
N LEU A 361 17.55 23.51 7.13
CA LEU A 361 18.64 23.03 6.28
C LEU A 361 18.20 22.83 4.83
N LEU A 362 17.03 22.23 4.60
CA LEU A 362 16.51 21.95 3.27
C LEU A 362 16.24 23.24 2.47
N LEU A 363 15.74 24.28 3.14
CA LEU A 363 15.29 25.51 2.52
C LEU A 363 16.30 26.67 2.61
N ASP A 364 17.46 26.45 3.25
CA ASP A 364 18.47 27.48 3.55
C ASP A 364 17.88 28.70 4.28
N MET A 365 17.03 28.46 5.29
CA MET A 365 16.36 29.52 6.04
C MET A 365 16.54 29.38 7.56
N PRO A 366 16.46 30.49 8.33
CA PRO A 366 16.55 30.42 9.79
C PRO A 366 15.41 29.59 10.41
N GLU A 367 15.72 28.84 11.47
CA GLU A 367 14.72 28.02 12.18
C GLU A 367 13.54 28.84 12.71
N GLU A 368 13.79 30.08 13.14
CA GLU A 368 12.79 30.96 13.75
C GLU A 368 11.69 31.40 12.76
N GLN A 369 11.98 31.30 11.46
CA GLN A 369 11.03 31.57 10.38
C GLN A 369 10.20 30.33 10.01
N ILE A 370 10.43 29.19 10.66
CA ILE A 370 9.72 27.94 10.40
C ILE A 370 8.84 27.58 11.60
N ARG A 371 7.58 27.30 11.31
CA ARG A 371 6.60 26.84 12.28
C ARG A 371 6.12 25.46 11.87
N VAL A 372 6.40 24.48 12.71
CA VAL A 372 5.83 23.13 12.61
C VAL A 372 4.65 23.04 13.58
N GLU A 373 3.45 22.98 13.03
CA GLU A 373 2.20 22.72 13.74
C GLU A 373 1.91 21.22 13.65
N ARG A 374 2.10 20.52 14.77
CA ARG A 374 1.90 19.08 14.78
C ARG A 374 0.41 18.75 14.93
N LEU A 375 -0.11 17.97 13.99
CA LEU A 375 -1.42 17.33 14.07
C LEU A 375 -1.27 15.81 14.14
N GLU A 376 -2.30 15.12 14.62
CA GLU A 376 -2.28 13.66 14.58
C GLU A 376 -2.37 13.14 13.14
N ALA A 377 -1.66 12.05 12.87
CA ALA A 377 -1.70 11.28 11.64
C ALA A 377 -2.24 9.87 11.90
N ALA A 378 -2.48 9.12 10.83
CA ALA A 378 -3.06 7.77 10.86
C ALA A 378 -2.06 6.67 11.32
N GLY A 379 -1.36 6.93 12.42
CA GLY A 379 -0.31 6.06 12.98
C GLY A 379 1.11 6.42 12.54
N CYS A 380 2.10 6.00 13.31
CA CYS A 380 3.52 6.11 12.96
C CYS A 380 4.37 4.94 13.49
N TYR A 381 4.11 4.47 14.71
CA TYR A 381 4.76 3.29 15.35
C TYR A 381 6.30 3.35 15.37
N GLY A 382 6.84 4.56 15.31
CA GLY A 382 8.23 4.83 14.94
C GLY A 382 8.30 5.93 13.89
N ARG A 383 9.44 6.06 13.20
CA ARG A 383 9.62 7.08 12.15
C ARG A 383 9.27 6.54 10.76
N ASN A 384 8.03 6.75 10.34
CA ASN A 384 7.54 6.49 8.97
C ASN A 384 7.79 7.69 8.03
N CYS A 385 7.10 7.78 6.88
CA CYS A 385 7.26 8.87 5.90
C CYS A 385 6.69 10.23 6.34
N ALA A 386 6.16 10.40 7.56
CA ALA A 386 5.58 11.67 8.00
C ALA A 386 6.57 12.84 7.90
N ASP A 387 7.84 12.61 8.22
CA ASP A 387 8.91 13.61 8.09
C ASP A 387 9.22 13.88 6.61
N ASP A 388 9.26 12.83 5.79
CA ASP A 388 9.57 12.92 4.36
C ASP A 388 8.53 13.74 3.60
N VAL A 389 7.23 13.46 3.80
CA VAL A 389 6.14 14.18 3.14
C VAL A 389 6.01 15.63 3.63
N THR A 390 6.44 15.91 4.85
CA THR A 390 6.52 17.27 5.40
C THR A 390 7.52 18.11 4.62
N ALA A 391 8.70 17.54 4.36
CA ALA A 391 9.72 18.17 3.52
C ALA A 391 9.30 18.26 2.04
N ASP A 392 8.62 17.24 1.51
CA ASP A 392 8.07 17.28 0.15
C ASP A 392 7.10 18.46 -0.02
N ALA A 393 6.15 18.63 0.91
CA ALA A 393 5.18 19.72 0.88
C ALA A 393 5.86 21.09 0.95
N ALA A 394 6.89 21.24 1.78
CA ALA A 394 7.64 22.48 1.92
C ALA A 394 8.36 22.88 0.62
N LEU A 395 8.99 21.92 -0.07
CA LEU A 395 9.64 22.17 -1.37
C LEU A 395 8.64 22.60 -2.45
N LEU A 396 7.51 21.90 -2.54
CA LEU A 396 6.48 22.21 -3.53
C LEU A 396 5.79 23.55 -3.24
N SER A 397 5.50 23.85 -1.97
CA SER A 397 4.92 25.14 -1.56
C SER A 397 5.86 26.29 -1.87
N ARG A 398 7.18 26.15 -1.58
CA ARG A 398 8.18 27.16 -1.95
C ARG A 398 8.23 27.41 -3.46
N ALA A 399 8.12 26.36 -4.27
CA ALA A 399 8.23 26.49 -5.72
C ALA A 399 7.07 27.30 -6.34
N VAL A 400 5.90 27.30 -5.72
CA VAL A 400 4.69 27.99 -6.24
C VAL A 400 4.25 29.19 -5.40
N MET A 401 4.93 29.48 -4.28
CA MET A 401 4.60 30.55 -3.33
C MET A 401 3.13 30.53 -2.87
N ALA A 402 2.60 29.33 -2.63
CA ALA A 402 1.23 29.10 -2.19
C ALA A 402 1.13 27.86 -1.29
N PRO A 403 0.07 27.71 -0.49
CA PRO A 403 -0.10 26.52 0.33
C PRO A 403 -0.26 25.26 -0.53
N VAL A 404 0.51 24.21 -0.24
CA VAL A 404 0.47 22.93 -0.96
C VAL A 404 0.23 21.79 0.01
N ARG A 405 -0.81 20.99 -0.26
CA ARG A 405 -1.06 19.71 0.40
C ARG A 405 -0.42 18.57 -0.39
N VAL A 406 0.40 17.75 0.27
CA VAL A 406 1.00 16.54 -0.32
C VAL A 406 0.58 15.34 0.50
N GLN A 407 0.10 14.30 -0.19
CA GLN A 407 -0.21 13.00 0.38
C GLN A 407 0.49 11.92 -0.45
N LEU A 408 1.13 10.96 0.21
CA LEU A 408 1.72 9.81 -0.47
C LEU A 408 0.64 8.80 -0.89
N THR A 409 0.91 8.03 -1.95
CA THR A 409 0.11 6.82 -2.21
C THR A 409 0.51 5.71 -1.24
N ARG A 410 -0.29 4.64 -1.14
CA ARG A 410 0.06 3.45 -0.33
C ARG A 410 1.37 2.83 -0.79
N GLU A 411 1.57 2.74 -2.11
CA GLU A 411 2.77 2.22 -2.73
C GLU A 411 3.99 3.05 -2.40
N GLN A 412 3.84 4.39 -2.42
CA GLN A 412 4.92 5.29 -2.04
C GLN A 412 5.25 5.18 -0.56
N GLU A 413 4.26 5.12 0.33
CA GLU A 413 4.47 4.92 1.76
C GLU A 413 5.24 3.63 2.03
N HIS A 414 4.72 2.48 1.59
CA HIS A 414 5.34 1.18 1.86
C HIS A 414 6.72 1.03 1.19
N ALA A 415 6.90 1.55 -0.03
CA ALA A 415 8.18 1.46 -0.72
C ALA A 415 9.24 2.32 0.00
N TRP A 416 8.89 3.53 0.42
CA TRP A 416 9.85 4.52 0.89
C TRP A 416 9.98 4.67 2.39
N GLU A 417 9.01 4.26 3.21
CA GLU A 417 9.14 4.40 4.67
C GLU A 417 10.42 3.73 5.14
N PRO A 418 11.16 4.29 6.10
CA PRO A 418 12.32 3.59 6.62
C PRO A 418 11.87 2.27 7.26
N LYS A 419 12.62 1.19 7.05
CA LYS A 419 12.28 -0.13 7.57
C LYS A 419 12.74 -0.32 9.01
N GLY A 420 12.07 -1.18 9.77
CA GLY A 420 12.68 -1.83 10.93
C GLY A 420 13.81 -2.76 10.45
N ALA A 421 15.02 -2.52 10.93
CA ALA A 421 16.21 -3.24 10.45
C ALA A 421 16.16 -4.74 10.80
N ALA A 422 16.65 -5.57 9.88
CA ALA A 422 16.94 -6.98 10.13
C ALA A 422 18.08 -7.13 11.13
N GLN A 423 18.15 -8.29 11.78
CA GLN A 423 19.16 -8.56 12.80
C GLN A 423 19.54 -10.04 12.81
N ILE A 424 20.81 -10.34 13.09
CA ILE A 424 21.21 -11.68 13.49
C ILE A 424 21.80 -11.67 14.89
N MET A 425 21.49 -12.72 15.64
CA MET A 425 21.95 -12.94 16.99
C MET A 425 22.56 -14.34 17.09
N ASP A 426 23.87 -14.41 17.30
CA ASP A 426 24.61 -15.65 17.52
C ASP A 426 24.79 -15.86 19.03
N VAL A 427 24.43 -17.04 19.54
CA VAL A 427 24.65 -17.45 20.93
C VAL A 427 25.53 -18.68 20.94
N ARG A 428 26.71 -18.59 21.55
CA ARG A 428 27.59 -19.72 21.85
C ARG A 428 27.55 -20.00 23.34
N GLY A 429 27.46 -21.27 23.70
CA GLY A 429 27.29 -21.68 25.09
C GLY A 429 26.85 -23.12 25.19
N GLY A 430 26.26 -23.49 26.32
CA GLY A 430 25.76 -24.84 26.55
C GLY A 430 25.56 -25.13 28.03
N LEU A 431 25.27 -26.38 28.36
CA LEU A 431 25.11 -26.84 29.74
C LEU A 431 26.44 -27.31 30.34
N ASP A 432 26.59 -27.07 31.65
CA ASP A 432 27.57 -27.75 32.49
C ASP A 432 27.06 -29.13 32.94
N LEU A 433 27.85 -29.84 33.77
CA LEU A 433 27.51 -31.18 34.26
C LEU A 433 26.33 -31.19 35.26
N GLU A 434 25.97 -30.05 35.85
CA GLU A 434 24.86 -29.89 36.80
C GLU A 434 23.58 -29.42 36.10
N GLY A 435 23.61 -29.22 34.78
CA GLY A 435 22.49 -28.68 34.00
C GLY A 435 22.36 -27.16 34.09
N GLY A 436 23.36 -26.46 34.62
CA GLY A 436 23.45 -25.00 34.59
C GLY A 436 24.11 -24.46 33.31
N PRO A 437 24.02 -23.15 33.03
CA PRO A 437 24.66 -22.55 31.87
C PRO A 437 26.17 -22.44 32.07
N SER A 438 26.93 -23.19 31.27
CA SER A 438 28.40 -23.20 31.30
C SER A 438 29.02 -21.86 30.88
N ALA A 439 28.56 -21.32 29.75
CA ALA A 439 28.96 -20.03 29.20
C ALA A 439 27.81 -19.41 28.39
N TYR A 440 27.82 -18.09 28.30
CA TYR A 440 26.93 -17.32 27.43
C TYR A 440 27.75 -16.29 26.65
N ASP A 441 27.92 -16.53 25.37
CA ASP A 441 28.71 -15.69 24.48
C ASP A 441 27.82 -15.24 23.32
N PHE A 442 27.38 -14.00 23.41
CA PHE A 442 26.38 -13.39 22.56
C PHE A 442 27.03 -12.40 21.59
N GLU A 443 26.77 -12.60 20.31
CA GLU A 443 27.11 -11.63 19.27
C GLU A 443 25.85 -11.19 18.53
N THR A 444 25.72 -9.89 18.27
CA THR A 444 24.56 -9.36 17.55
C THR A 444 24.99 -8.40 16.45
N ARG A 445 24.39 -8.52 15.26
CA ARG A 445 24.66 -7.66 14.09
C ARG A 445 23.39 -6.94 13.71
N TYR A 446 23.39 -5.63 13.92
CA TYR A 446 22.24 -4.76 13.71
C TYR A 446 22.68 -3.54 12.88
N PRO A 447 22.16 -3.37 11.65
CA PRO A 447 22.43 -2.20 10.85
C PRO A 447 21.94 -0.91 11.48
N SER A 448 22.69 0.16 11.22
CA SER A 448 22.31 1.51 11.58
C SER A 448 20.94 1.88 11.03
N ASN A 449 20.16 2.60 11.83
CA ASN A 449 18.74 2.89 11.59
C ASN A 449 18.42 4.38 11.85
N LEU A 450 19.25 5.26 11.32
CA LEU A 450 19.09 6.71 11.41
C LEU A 450 18.93 7.32 10.01
N ALA A 451 18.01 6.78 9.22
CA ALA A 451 17.70 7.35 7.92
C ALA A 451 17.41 8.86 8.06
N PRO A 452 17.98 9.74 7.23
CA PRO A 452 17.63 11.16 7.27
C PRO A 452 16.27 11.42 6.60
N THR A 453 15.82 12.67 6.63
CA THR A 453 14.62 13.11 5.93
C THR A 453 14.89 13.08 4.43
N LEU A 454 14.09 12.29 3.70
CA LEU A 454 14.41 11.85 2.34
C LEU A 454 14.70 13.02 1.37
N PRO A 455 13.92 14.12 1.35
CA PRO A 455 14.22 15.26 0.48
C PRO A 455 15.58 15.92 0.73
N LEU A 456 16.17 15.83 1.93
CA LEU A 456 17.53 16.35 2.16
C LEU A 456 18.56 15.60 1.30
N ILE A 457 18.42 14.28 1.14
CA ILE A 457 19.31 13.51 0.28
C ILE A 457 18.94 13.71 -1.19
N LEU A 458 17.64 13.62 -1.54
CA LEU A 458 17.21 13.70 -2.94
C LEU A 458 17.61 15.03 -3.59
N THR A 459 17.66 16.12 -2.83
CA THR A 459 18.08 17.44 -3.31
C THR A 459 19.59 17.69 -3.23
N GLY A 460 20.37 16.75 -2.68
CA GLY A 460 21.81 16.88 -2.47
C GLY A 460 22.22 17.79 -1.30
N LYS A 461 21.27 18.19 -0.44
CA LYS A 461 21.54 18.98 0.78
C LYS A 461 22.31 18.20 1.84
N LEU A 462 22.05 16.90 1.91
CA LEU A 462 22.87 15.96 2.66
C LEU A 462 23.51 14.94 1.72
N PRO A 463 24.77 14.55 1.96
CA PRO A 463 25.40 13.50 1.17
C PRO A 463 24.73 12.14 1.46
N PRO A 464 24.57 11.26 0.45
CA PRO A 464 23.97 9.93 0.59
C PRO A 464 24.97 8.92 1.20
N VAL A 465 25.46 9.20 2.40
CA VAL A 465 26.48 8.37 3.08
C VAL A 465 25.85 7.37 4.06
N SER A 466 26.53 6.23 4.22
CA SER A 466 26.13 5.17 5.13
C SER A 466 26.79 5.35 6.50
N ASP A 467 26.22 6.20 7.34
CA ASP A 467 26.76 6.45 8.68
C ASP A 467 26.51 5.28 9.65
N VAL A 468 27.49 5.01 10.51
CA VAL A 468 27.41 3.98 11.55
C VAL A 468 26.98 4.61 12.86
N VAL A 469 25.88 4.13 13.44
CA VAL A 469 25.40 4.50 14.78
C VAL A 469 25.30 3.28 15.70
N GLN A 470 25.50 3.51 17.00
CA GLN A 470 25.44 2.47 18.03
C GLN A 470 23.99 2.25 18.48
N MET A 471 23.26 1.37 17.78
CA MET A 471 21.84 1.12 18.06
C MET A 471 21.49 -0.35 18.31
N GLY A 472 22.41 -1.28 18.07
CA GLY A 472 22.19 -2.73 18.27
C GLY A 472 22.25 -3.21 19.72
N ASP A 473 22.57 -2.32 20.66
CA ASP A 473 22.86 -2.65 22.06
C ASP A 473 21.64 -2.61 23.01
N ARG A 474 20.44 -2.22 22.52
CA ARG A 474 19.24 -2.23 23.37
C ARG A 474 18.91 -3.66 23.80
N THR A 475 18.80 -3.86 25.11
CA THR A 475 18.54 -5.17 25.74
C THR A 475 19.51 -6.27 25.24
N ALA A 476 20.75 -5.91 24.86
CA ALA A 476 21.77 -6.88 24.42
C ALA A 476 22.46 -7.62 25.59
N ILE A 477 22.37 -7.07 26.80
CA ILE A 477 22.78 -7.78 28.02
C ILE A 477 21.61 -8.68 28.43
N PRO A 478 21.79 -10.01 28.53
CA PRO A 478 20.71 -10.89 28.94
C PRO A 478 20.34 -10.63 30.42
N PRO A 479 19.07 -10.84 30.81
CA PRO A 479 18.62 -10.57 32.18
C PRO A 479 19.08 -11.63 33.20
N TYR A 480 19.66 -12.74 32.73
CA TYR A 480 20.07 -13.87 33.57
C TYR A 480 21.52 -13.79 34.02
N ALA A 481 21.77 -14.26 35.24
CA ALA A 481 23.10 -14.35 35.82
C ALA A 481 23.90 -15.51 35.22
N TYR A 482 24.73 -15.20 34.22
CA TYR A 482 25.72 -16.11 33.67
C TYR A 482 27.09 -15.90 34.32
N GLY A 483 27.69 -16.97 34.84
CA GLY A 483 29.02 -16.93 35.46
C GLY A 483 30.15 -16.59 34.47
N ASN A 484 30.01 -17.06 33.23
CA ASN A 484 30.91 -16.72 32.11
C ASN A 484 30.08 -16.03 31.01
N LEU A 485 30.21 -14.71 30.87
CA LEU A 485 29.41 -13.89 29.95
C LEU A 485 30.31 -13.05 29.05
N ARG A 486 30.13 -13.17 27.74
CA ARG A 486 30.65 -12.22 26.74
C ARG A 486 29.51 -11.69 25.89
N VAL A 487 29.46 -10.37 25.69
CA VAL A 487 28.46 -9.70 24.85
C VAL A 487 29.18 -8.76 23.88
N THR A 488 28.99 -8.98 22.58
CA THR A 488 29.58 -8.18 21.51
C THR A 488 28.50 -7.70 20.55
N VAL A 489 28.46 -6.40 20.29
CA VAL A 489 27.63 -5.81 19.23
C VAL A 489 28.52 -5.50 18.04
N HIS A 490 28.04 -5.77 16.84
CA HIS A 490 28.71 -5.41 15.60
C HIS A 490 28.02 -4.19 15.00
N ASP A 491 28.59 -3.01 15.28
CA ASP A 491 28.12 -1.75 14.73
C ASP A 491 28.45 -1.72 13.22
N MET A 492 27.45 -1.41 12.39
CA MET A 492 27.57 -1.52 10.92
C MET A 492 26.72 -0.47 10.20
N PRO A 493 27.10 -0.07 8.97
CA PRO A 493 26.32 0.87 8.15
C PRO A 493 24.93 0.30 7.82
N PRO A 494 23.95 1.17 7.48
CA PRO A 494 22.68 0.71 6.95
C PRO A 494 22.89 -0.11 5.66
N ILE A 495 21.98 -1.06 5.40
CA ILE A 495 21.92 -1.79 4.12
C ILE A 495 20.66 -1.39 3.35
N ALA A 496 19.51 -1.42 4.01
CA ALA A 496 18.29 -0.74 3.56
C ALA A 496 18.08 0.55 4.36
N ARG A 497 17.32 1.49 3.81
CA ARG A 497 16.82 2.66 4.52
C ARG A 497 16.05 2.20 5.75
N ALA A 498 16.52 2.56 6.94
CA ALA A 498 15.98 2.05 8.20
C ALA A 498 15.79 3.14 9.26
N SER A 499 14.79 2.96 10.12
CA SER A 499 14.53 3.82 11.27
C SER A 499 14.04 3.02 12.48
N TRP A 500 13.96 3.70 13.63
CA TRP A 500 13.23 3.26 14.82
C TRP A 500 11.84 2.73 14.45
N PHE A 501 11.65 1.43 14.63
CA PHE A 501 10.37 0.75 14.60
C PHE A 501 10.13 0.11 15.98
N ARG A 502 8.89 0.17 16.49
CA ARG A 502 8.54 -0.16 17.88
C ARG A 502 9.29 -1.40 18.41
N GLY A 503 10.09 -1.25 19.47
CA GLY A 503 10.94 -2.28 20.06
C GLY A 503 12.40 -2.28 19.58
N VAL A 504 12.70 -1.74 18.40
CA VAL A 504 14.05 -1.58 17.82
C VAL A 504 14.85 -2.89 17.92
N SER A 505 16.11 -2.87 18.38
CA SER A 505 16.94 -4.07 18.55
C SER A 505 16.62 -4.86 19.82
N ALA A 506 15.77 -4.34 20.72
CA ALA A 506 15.44 -5.02 21.98
C ALA A 506 14.61 -6.28 21.73
N MET A 507 13.61 -6.21 20.86
CA MET A 507 12.76 -7.37 20.55
C MET A 507 13.54 -8.52 19.88
N PRO A 508 14.41 -8.29 18.87
CA PRO A 508 15.28 -9.34 18.35
C PRO A 508 16.28 -9.88 19.38
N ASN A 509 16.94 -9.03 20.17
CA ASN A 509 17.88 -9.50 21.20
C ASN A 509 17.16 -10.37 22.25
N THR A 510 15.97 -9.95 22.71
CA THR A 510 15.13 -10.76 23.60
C THR A 510 14.66 -12.06 22.95
N PHE A 511 14.30 -12.06 21.67
CA PHE A 511 13.95 -13.30 20.96
C PHE A 511 15.07 -14.34 21.09
N ALA A 512 16.33 -13.94 20.86
CA ALA A 512 17.46 -14.84 21.05
C ALA A 512 17.69 -15.25 22.51
N HIS A 513 17.68 -14.30 23.46
CA HIS A 513 17.90 -14.58 24.88
C HIS A 513 16.85 -15.55 25.44
N GLU A 514 15.58 -15.28 25.19
CA GLU A 514 14.45 -16.01 25.76
C GLU A 514 14.19 -17.35 25.06
N CYS A 515 14.46 -17.49 23.76
CA CYS A 515 14.44 -18.82 23.14
C CYS A 515 15.64 -19.66 23.59
N TYR A 516 16.83 -19.05 23.74
CA TYR A 516 18.02 -19.81 24.14
C TYR A 516 17.93 -20.35 25.57
N VAL A 517 17.46 -19.55 26.53
CA VAL A 517 17.26 -20.02 27.91
C VAL A 517 16.20 -21.13 27.98
N ASP A 518 15.19 -21.08 27.12
CA ASP A 518 14.17 -22.13 26.99
C ASP A 518 14.75 -23.44 26.41
N GLU A 519 15.65 -23.32 25.44
CA GLU A 519 16.41 -24.45 24.90
C GLU A 519 17.33 -25.08 25.96
N LEU A 520 18.00 -24.27 26.79
CA LEU A 520 18.80 -24.75 27.93
C LEU A 520 17.92 -25.49 28.94
N ALA A 521 16.76 -24.94 29.30
CA ALA A 521 15.82 -25.57 30.22
C ALA A 521 15.35 -26.95 29.71
N ALA A 522 14.99 -27.02 28.42
CA ALA A 522 14.58 -28.26 27.77
C ALA A 522 15.72 -29.30 27.74
N ALA A 523 16.95 -28.89 27.46
CA ALA A 523 18.12 -29.77 27.46
C ALA A 523 18.48 -30.26 28.88
N ALA A 524 18.28 -29.42 29.89
CA ALA A 524 18.49 -29.76 31.30
C ALA A 524 17.34 -30.61 31.89
N GLY A 525 16.21 -30.74 31.19
CA GLY A 525 15.03 -31.43 31.70
C GLY A 525 14.35 -30.70 32.86
N VAL A 526 14.38 -29.37 32.85
CA VAL A 526 13.81 -28.49 33.90
C VAL A 526 12.69 -27.65 33.30
N ASP A 527 11.68 -27.32 34.12
CA ASP A 527 10.63 -26.40 33.71
C ASP A 527 11.18 -25.04 33.26
N PRO A 528 10.70 -24.48 32.13
CA PRO A 528 11.27 -23.26 31.57
C PRO A 528 11.07 -22.01 32.45
N VAL A 529 10.03 -21.96 33.31
CA VAL A 529 9.84 -20.86 34.26
C VAL A 529 10.78 -21.05 35.45
N GLU A 530 10.83 -22.25 36.02
CA GLU A 530 11.75 -22.59 37.11
C GLU A 530 13.21 -22.33 36.72
N TYR A 531 13.62 -22.76 35.52
CA TYR A 531 14.98 -22.60 35.02
C TYR A 531 15.39 -21.12 34.96
N ARG A 532 14.49 -20.24 34.50
CA ARG A 532 14.72 -18.79 34.48
C ARG A 532 14.87 -18.22 35.89
N LEU A 533 14.00 -18.64 36.82
CA LEU A 533 14.03 -18.18 38.22
C LEU A 533 15.33 -18.55 38.95
N ARG A 534 16.04 -19.62 38.53
CA ARG A 534 17.37 -19.96 39.10
C ARG A 534 18.44 -18.91 38.82
N TYR A 535 18.30 -18.15 37.72
CA TYR A 535 19.31 -17.19 37.25
C TYR A 535 18.80 -15.75 37.21
N LEU A 536 17.55 -15.51 37.61
CA LEU A 536 16.94 -14.17 37.64
C LEU A 536 17.00 -13.63 39.07
N HIS A 537 17.83 -12.61 39.30
CA HIS A 537 18.07 -12.07 40.64
C HIS A 537 17.34 -10.75 40.94
N ASP A 538 16.72 -10.12 39.94
CA ASP A 538 15.93 -8.90 40.15
C ASP A 538 14.61 -9.25 40.85
N PRO A 539 14.36 -8.76 42.08
CA PRO A 539 13.14 -9.08 42.82
C PRO A 539 11.86 -8.66 42.10
N ARG A 540 11.87 -7.55 41.36
CA ARG A 540 10.69 -7.11 40.59
C ARG A 540 10.40 -8.05 39.44
N ALA A 541 11.46 -8.53 38.79
CA ALA A 541 11.35 -9.52 37.75
C ALA A 541 10.82 -10.85 38.28
N VAL A 542 11.36 -11.35 39.40
CA VAL A 542 10.91 -12.58 40.06
C VAL A 542 9.44 -12.49 40.46
N ASP A 543 9.03 -11.40 41.08
CA ASP A 543 7.62 -11.14 41.45
C ASP A 543 6.70 -11.14 40.21
N LEU A 544 7.10 -10.44 39.14
CA LEU A 544 6.36 -10.43 37.88
C LEU A 544 6.21 -11.83 37.26
N VAL A 545 7.28 -12.62 37.25
CA VAL A 545 7.27 -14.00 36.72
C VAL A 545 6.32 -14.88 37.54
N HIS A 546 6.38 -14.83 38.87
CA HIS A 546 5.47 -15.57 39.73
C HIS A 546 4.01 -15.16 39.52
N ALA A 547 3.73 -13.85 39.54
CA ALA A 547 2.38 -13.33 39.37
C ALA A 547 1.79 -13.71 38.01
N LEU A 548 2.60 -13.70 36.94
CA LEU A 548 2.16 -14.16 35.63
C LEU A 548 1.91 -15.67 35.59
N ALA A 549 2.83 -16.47 36.13
CA ALA A 549 2.68 -17.92 36.15
C ALA A 549 1.41 -18.35 36.89
N GLU A 550 1.10 -17.70 38.01
CA GLU A 550 -0.16 -17.89 38.74
C GLU A 550 -1.38 -17.47 37.90
N ARG A 551 -1.36 -16.25 37.33
CA ARG A 551 -2.47 -15.72 36.51
C ARG A 551 -2.77 -16.59 35.29
N ALA A 552 -1.74 -17.07 34.62
CA ALA A 552 -1.82 -17.94 33.45
C ALA A 552 -2.12 -19.41 33.79
N LYS A 553 -2.12 -19.77 35.09
CA LYS A 553 -2.23 -21.15 35.58
C LYS A 553 -1.18 -22.05 34.93
N TRP A 554 0.08 -21.61 34.98
CA TRP A 554 1.21 -22.36 34.46
C TRP A 554 1.32 -23.71 35.17
N VAL A 555 1.43 -24.79 34.40
CA VAL A 555 1.66 -26.13 34.92
C VAL A 555 3.09 -26.50 34.58
N PRO A 556 3.95 -26.75 35.59
CA PRO A 556 5.33 -27.09 35.32
C PRO A 556 5.48 -28.32 34.42
N HIS A 557 6.40 -28.25 33.46
CA HIS A 557 6.64 -29.35 32.53
C HIS A 557 8.10 -29.42 32.09
N THR A 558 8.58 -30.63 31.78
CA THR A 558 9.97 -30.87 31.36
C THR A 558 10.08 -31.40 29.93
N THR A 559 8.95 -31.68 29.29
CA THR A 559 8.84 -32.13 27.91
C THR A 559 7.93 -31.21 27.12
N TRP A 560 8.06 -31.24 25.80
CA TRP A 560 7.10 -30.62 24.89
C TRP A 560 5.81 -31.47 24.83
N GLY A 561 4.77 -30.92 24.22
CA GLY A 561 3.49 -31.58 23.95
C GLY A 561 2.50 -31.44 25.11
N THR A 562 2.65 -30.40 25.94
CA THR A 562 1.94 -30.31 27.23
C THR A 562 0.42 -30.23 27.10
N LEU A 563 -0.07 -29.63 26.01
CA LEU A 563 -1.50 -29.47 25.73
C LEU A 563 -2.05 -30.49 24.72
N GLY A 564 -1.22 -31.41 24.22
CA GLY A 564 -1.62 -32.44 23.27
C GLY A 564 -2.04 -31.91 21.88
N GLY A 565 -3.05 -32.53 21.29
CA GLY A 565 -3.57 -32.14 19.97
C GLY A 565 -4.93 -32.75 19.66
N GLU A 566 -5.65 -32.15 18.73
CA GLU A 566 -6.97 -32.57 18.28
C GLU A 566 -7.04 -32.58 16.75
N GLY A 567 -7.26 -33.76 16.16
CA GLY A 567 -7.26 -33.93 14.71
C GLY A 567 -5.96 -33.43 14.06
N ASP A 568 -6.08 -32.39 13.24
CA ASP A 568 -4.95 -31.77 12.53
C ASP A 568 -4.22 -30.69 13.35
N LEU A 569 -4.72 -30.34 14.54
CA LEU A 569 -4.17 -29.28 15.39
C LEU A 569 -3.27 -29.84 16.50
N HIS A 570 -2.15 -29.15 16.74
CA HIS A 570 -1.34 -29.29 17.95
C HIS A 570 -1.45 -28.03 18.81
N TYR A 571 -1.54 -28.21 20.12
CA TYR A 571 -1.64 -27.11 21.06
C TYR A 571 -0.35 -27.00 21.86
N GLY A 572 0.08 -25.77 22.13
CA GLY A 572 1.27 -25.54 22.94
C GLY A 572 1.20 -24.23 23.69
N ARG A 573 2.03 -24.16 24.73
CA ARG A 573 2.09 -23.03 25.65
C ARG A 573 3.55 -22.63 25.89
N GLY A 574 3.83 -21.34 25.78
CA GLY A 574 5.20 -20.82 25.87
C GLY A 574 5.31 -19.62 26.78
N PHE A 575 6.44 -19.50 27.46
CA PHE A 575 6.76 -18.43 28.38
C PHE A 575 7.94 -17.60 27.87
N ALA A 576 7.91 -16.29 28.09
CA ALA A 576 9.08 -15.42 27.97
C ALA A 576 8.98 -14.18 28.88
N TYR A 577 10.14 -13.67 29.28
CA TYR A 577 10.28 -12.47 30.11
C TYR A 577 11.27 -11.47 29.48
N ALA A 578 11.06 -10.17 29.70
CA ALA A 578 11.98 -9.14 29.28
C ALA A 578 11.93 -7.87 30.14
N VAL A 579 13.03 -7.12 30.12
CA VAL A 579 13.09 -5.71 30.52
C VAL A 579 13.46 -4.87 29.30
N TYR A 580 12.64 -3.86 28.99
CA TYR A 580 12.96 -2.93 27.92
C TYR A 580 13.95 -1.88 28.43
N VAL A 581 15.09 -1.73 27.75
CA VAL A 581 16.12 -0.74 28.08
C VAL A 581 16.28 0.24 26.93
N HIS A 582 16.28 1.53 27.24
CA HIS A 582 16.39 2.62 26.26
C HIS A 582 17.48 3.63 26.62
N GLY A 583 17.73 4.58 25.71
CA GLY A 583 18.82 5.55 25.81
C GLY A 583 20.19 4.97 25.47
N PRO A 584 21.27 5.79 25.50
CA PRO A 584 22.63 5.34 25.23
C PRO A 584 23.09 4.28 26.24
N PHE A 585 23.84 3.27 25.77
CA PHE A 585 24.37 2.21 26.63
C PHE A 585 25.13 2.77 27.86
N PRO A 586 24.92 2.24 29.09
CA PRO A 586 24.16 1.03 29.44
C PRO A 586 22.62 1.20 29.48
N GLY A 587 22.11 2.40 29.21
CA GLY A 587 20.69 2.70 29.10
C GLY A 587 19.96 2.81 30.44
N LYS A 588 18.64 3.01 30.37
CA LYS A 588 17.70 3.05 31.49
C LYS A 588 16.59 2.05 31.25
N ALA A 589 16.20 1.31 32.28
CA ALA A 589 15.04 0.42 32.20
C ALA A 589 13.77 1.26 32.03
N ALA A 590 13.00 0.97 30.98
CA ALA A 590 11.64 1.47 30.80
C ALA A 590 10.70 0.66 31.66
N ALA A 591 10.32 -0.57 31.30
CA ALA A 591 9.43 -1.40 32.11
C ALA A 591 9.70 -2.90 31.90
N TRP A 592 9.22 -3.71 32.83
CA TRP A 592 9.31 -5.17 32.79
C TRP A 592 8.03 -5.75 32.22
N ALA A 593 8.15 -6.75 31.34
CA ALA A 593 7.02 -7.48 30.80
C ALA A 593 7.31 -8.98 30.71
N ALA A 594 6.27 -9.79 30.86
CA ALA A 594 6.35 -11.23 30.65
C ALA A 594 5.07 -11.73 29.97
N TRP A 595 5.20 -12.77 29.14
CA TRP A 595 4.10 -13.36 28.38
C TRP A 595 4.00 -14.86 28.65
N VAL A 596 2.77 -15.33 28.75
CA VAL A 596 2.40 -16.72 28.43
C VAL A 596 1.54 -16.70 27.18
N ALA A 597 2.00 -17.35 26.12
CA ALA A 597 1.28 -17.47 24.85
C ALA A 597 0.76 -18.90 24.67
N ASP A 598 -0.51 -19.01 24.29
CA ASP A 598 -1.14 -20.25 23.86
C ASP A 598 -1.28 -20.24 22.34
N VAL A 599 -0.92 -21.35 21.70
CA VAL A 599 -0.98 -21.48 20.23
C VAL A 599 -1.69 -22.76 19.80
N ALA A 600 -2.32 -22.69 18.64
CA ALA A 600 -2.77 -23.84 17.88
C ALA A 600 -2.02 -23.89 16.54
N VAL A 601 -1.37 -25.02 16.25
CA VAL A 601 -0.58 -25.24 15.03
C VAL A 601 -1.27 -26.28 14.16
N ASN A 602 -1.62 -25.91 12.93
CA ASN A 602 -2.22 -26.83 11.96
C ASN A 602 -1.14 -27.58 11.18
N LYS A 603 -1.09 -28.90 11.35
CA LYS A 603 -0.08 -29.76 10.70
C LYS A 603 -0.16 -29.81 9.17
N LYS A 604 -1.35 -29.59 8.61
CA LYS A 604 -1.58 -29.72 7.16
C LYS A 604 -1.33 -28.41 6.41
N THR A 605 -1.54 -27.28 7.07
CA THR A 605 -1.39 -25.96 6.45
C THR A 605 -0.15 -25.20 6.93
N GLY A 606 0.40 -25.58 8.09
CA GLY A 606 1.46 -24.84 8.79
C GLY A 606 0.94 -23.58 9.50
N GLU A 607 -0.35 -23.30 9.44
CA GLU A 607 -0.95 -22.11 10.05
C GLU A 607 -0.85 -22.16 11.58
N ILE A 608 -0.48 -21.03 12.17
CA ILE A 608 -0.39 -20.85 13.62
C ILE A 608 -1.43 -19.80 14.00
N ALA A 609 -2.35 -20.18 14.88
CA ALA A 609 -3.21 -19.25 15.59
C ALA A 609 -2.66 -19.05 17.00
N VAL A 610 -2.31 -17.81 17.35
CA VAL A 610 -2.11 -17.45 18.76
C VAL A 610 -3.50 -17.30 19.34
N THR A 611 -3.93 -18.24 20.18
CA THR A 611 -5.30 -18.32 20.67
C THR A 611 -5.50 -17.44 21.90
N LYS A 612 -4.47 -17.33 22.73
CA LYS A 612 -4.47 -16.49 23.93
C LYS A 612 -3.10 -15.95 24.28
N VAL A 613 -3.05 -14.73 24.78
CA VAL A 613 -1.87 -14.14 25.42
C VAL A 613 -2.26 -13.65 26.81
N THR A 614 -1.62 -14.21 27.83
CA THR A 614 -1.62 -13.64 29.19
C THR A 614 -0.35 -12.81 29.34
N CYS A 615 -0.48 -11.50 29.48
CA CYS A 615 0.65 -10.56 29.58
C CYS A 615 0.67 -9.90 30.96
N ALA A 616 1.80 -10.00 31.66
CA ALA A 616 2.05 -9.22 32.85
C ALA A 616 3.02 -8.06 32.56
N GLN A 617 2.76 -6.88 33.12
CA GLN A 617 3.66 -5.74 33.02
C GLN A 617 3.81 -5.02 34.36
N ASP A 618 5.05 -4.78 34.79
CA ASP A 618 5.39 -3.87 35.89
C ASP A 618 5.86 -2.53 35.30
N SER A 619 5.06 -1.48 35.56
CA SER A 619 5.24 -0.13 35.01
C SER A 619 5.49 0.93 36.09
N GLY A 620 5.82 0.51 37.32
CA GLY A 620 5.83 1.43 38.45
C GLY A 620 4.45 2.10 38.65
N MET A 621 4.45 3.37 39.05
CA MET A 621 3.21 4.14 39.20
C MET A 621 2.50 4.31 37.85
N MET A 622 1.25 3.86 37.79
CA MET A 622 0.41 4.05 36.61
C MET A 622 -0.35 5.37 36.73
N ILE A 623 -0.09 6.28 35.80
CA ILE A 623 -0.82 7.56 35.74
C ILE A 623 -2.29 7.33 35.38
N ASN A 624 -2.53 6.57 34.31
CA ASN A 624 -3.86 6.16 33.84
C ASN A 624 -3.85 4.65 33.56
N PRO A 625 -4.46 3.81 34.43
CA PRO A 625 -4.45 2.36 34.26
C PRO A 625 -5.05 1.89 32.92
N ASP A 626 -6.13 2.51 32.43
CA ASP A 626 -6.71 2.15 31.13
C ASP A 626 -5.77 2.53 29.97
N GLY A 627 -5.07 3.66 30.08
CA GLY A 627 -4.03 4.05 29.12
C GLY A 627 -2.92 2.99 29.01
N VAL A 628 -2.43 2.49 30.15
CA VAL A 628 -1.44 1.39 30.20
C VAL A 628 -2.01 0.11 29.61
N ARG A 629 -3.24 -0.28 29.97
CA ARG A 629 -3.90 -1.47 29.43
C ARG A 629 -4.05 -1.41 27.91
N HIS A 630 -4.49 -0.28 27.36
CA HIS A 630 -4.62 -0.08 25.91
C HIS A 630 -3.27 -0.16 25.19
N GLN A 631 -2.20 0.38 25.80
CA GLN A 631 -0.85 0.22 25.28
C GLN A 631 -0.41 -1.24 25.24
N ILE A 632 -0.70 -2.02 26.29
CA ILE A 632 -0.40 -3.46 26.33
C ILE A 632 -1.15 -4.20 25.20
N HIS A 633 -2.44 -3.92 25.00
CA HIS A 633 -3.22 -4.50 23.89
C HIS A 633 -2.57 -4.19 22.53
N GLY A 634 -2.22 -2.92 22.30
CA GLY A 634 -1.57 -2.51 21.05
C GLY A 634 -0.21 -3.19 20.83
N ASN A 635 0.60 -3.34 21.89
CA ASN A 635 1.86 -4.09 21.83
C ASN A 635 1.62 -5.55 21.43
N ILE A 636 0.67 -6.22 22.09
CA ILE A 636 0.37 -7.64 21.85
C ILE A 636 -0.06 -7.87 20.39
N ILE A 637 -1.01 -7.07 19.90
CA ILE A 637 -1.55 -7.19 18.54
C ILE A 637 -0.43 -7.00 17.50
N GLN A 638 0.33 -5.91 17.61
CA GLN A 638 1.39 -5.60 16.66
C GLN A 638 2.50 -6.65 16.67
N SER A 639 2.96 -7.07 17.84
CA SER A 639 4.06 -8.03 17.90
C SER A 639 3.63 -9.44 17.50
N THR A 640 2.38 -9.83 17.76
CA THR A 640 1.82 -11.10 17.25
C THR A 640 1.82 -11.11 15.73
N SER A 641 1.38 -10.01 15.10
CA SER A 641 1.42 -9.84 13.65
C SER A 641 2.84 -9.96 13.09
N ARG A 642 3.80 -9.30 13.75
CA ARG A 642 5.22 -9.33 13.38
C ARG A 642 5.86 -10.71 13.43
N VAL A 643 5.46 -11.52 14.40
CA VAL A 643 6.00 -12.86 14.59
C VAL A 643 5.41 -13.84 13.57
N LEU A 644 4.15 -13.68 13.18
CA LEU A 644 3.45 -14.65 12.32
C LEU A 644 3.51 -14.32 10.82
N LYS A 645 3.54 -13.03 10.44
CA LYS A 645 3.29 -12.63 9.04
C LYS A 645 4.27 -11.63 8.45
N GLU A 646 4.76 -10.68 9.25
CA GLU A 646 5.35 -9.47 8.68
C GLU A 646 6.81 -9.61 8.26
N LYS A 647 7.05 -9.42 6.96
CA LYS A 647 8.38 -9.34 6.33
C LYS A 647 8.30 -8.46 5.09
N VAL A 648 9.27 -7.56 4.92
CA VAL A 648 9.46 -6.79 3.69
C VAL A 648 10.18 -7.65 2.66
N GLU A 649 9.61 -7.76 1.46
CA GLU A 649 10.26 -8.39 0.31
C GLU A 649 11.05 -7.36 -0.51
N PHE A 650 12.22 -7.78 -1.01
CA PHE A 650 13.12 -6.95 -1.82
C PHE A 650 13.41 -7.61 -3.18
N SER A 651 13.56 -6.78 -4.21
CA SER A 651 14.27 -7.15 -5.43
C SER A 651 15.75 -6.79 -5.32
N SER A 652 16.54 -7.06 -6.36
CA SER A 652 17.92 -6.57 -6.41
C SER A 652 18.02 -5.04 -6.47
N THR A 653 16.95 -4.30 -6.75
CA THR A 653 17.03 -2.84 -6.96
C THR A 653 16.12 -2.01 -6.06
N ALA A 654 15.09 -2.61 -5.47
CA ALA A 654 14.06 -1.88 -4.71
C ALA A 654 13.18 -2.81 -3.84
N VAL A 655 12.45 -2.20 -2.89
CA VAL A 655 11.36 -2.84 -2.11
C VAL A 655 10.21 -3.31 -3.03
N GLN A 656 9.71 -4.52 -2.78
CA GLN A 656 8.58 -5.14 -3.51
C GLN A 656 7.27 -5.14 -2.72
N SER A 657 7.33 -5.15 -1.39
CA SER A 657 6.15 -5.01 -0.53
C SER A 657 5.59 -3.58 -0.60
N LYS A 658 4.65 -3.33 -1.52
CA LYS A 658 4.11 -1.98 -1.79
C LYS A 658 2.66 -1.77 -1.29
N GLU A 659 1.97 -2.83 -0.89
CA GLU A 659 0.60 -2.77 -0.37
C GLU A 659 0.36 -3.94 0.61
N TRP A 660 -0.87 -4.08 1.12
CA TRP A 660 -1.22 -5.01 2.20
C TRP A 660 -1.18 -6.51 1.82
N GLY A 661 -1.38 -6.85 0.55
CA GLY A 661 -1.20 -8.20 0.03
C GLY A 661 0.27 -8.63 -0.02
N GLY A 662 1.17 -7.71 -0.34
CA GLY A 662 2.63 -7.88 -0.32
C GLY A 662 3.27 -7.66 1.06
N TYR A 663 2.52 -7.14 2.03
CA TYR A 663 2.91 -7.03 3.45
C TYR A 663 1.70 -7.30 4.35
N PRO A 664 1.35 -8.59 4.56
CA PRO A 664 0.14 -8.95 5.30
C PRO A 664 0.29 -8.70 6.81
N LEU A 665 -0.80 -8.20 7.41
CA LEU A 665 -0.98 -8.09 8.86
C LEU A 665 -1.99 -9.13 9.37
N ILE A 666 -2.07 -9.32 10.69
CA ILE A 666 -3.22 -10.05 11.28
C ILE A 666 -4.50 -9.22 11.16
N THR A 667 -5.61 -9.92 10.97
CA THR A 667 -6.96 -9.35 10.88
C THR A 667 -7.72 -9.53 12.20
N PHE A 668 -8.88 -8.88 12.36
CA PHE A 668 -9.65 -8.98 13.61
C PHE A 668 -9.95 -10.42 14.08
N PRO A 669 -10.29 -11.39 13.20
CA PRO A 669 -10.49 -12.78 13.62
C PRO A 669 -9.22 -13.49 14.13
N GLU A 670 -8.05 -12.94 13.84
CA GLU A 670 -6.75 -13.49 14.22
C GLU A 670 -6.17 -12.82 15.48
N VAL A 671 -6.89 -11.85 16.05
CA VAL A 671 -6.52 -11.23 17.33
C VAL A 671 -6.71 -12.26 18.45
N PRO A 672 -5.69 -12.55 19.27
CA PRO A 672 -5.81 -13.50 20.37
C PRO A 672 -6.77 -13.01 21.46
N ASP A 673 -7.24 -13.91 22.32
CA ASP A 673 -7.77 -13.51 23.63
C ASP A 673 -6.63 -12.87 24.45
N ILE A 674 -6.86 -11.68 25.01
CA ILE A 674 -5.82 -10.90 25.70
C ILE A 674 -6.19 -10.74 27.17
N ASP A 675 -5.40 -11.38 28.06
CA ASP A 675 -5.52 -11.24 29.51
C ASP A 675 -4.36 -10.42 30.05
N VAL A 676 -4.65 -9.22 30.58
CA VAL A 676 -3.65 -8.26 31.05
C VAL A 676 -3.58 -8.22 32.57
N LEU A 677 -2.40 -8.52 33.10
CA LEU A 677 -2.00 -8.31 34.50
C LEU A 677 -1.08 -7.08 34.61
N MET A 678 -1.57 -6.00 35.23
CA MET A 678 -0.73 -4.84 35.56
C MET A 678 -0.33 -4.94 37.03
N VAL A 679 0.97 -5.00 37.32
CA VAL A 679 1.46 -5.12 38.71
C VAL A 679 1.29 -3.77 39.42
N PRO A 680 0.57 -3.71 40.55
CA PRO A 680 0.34 -2.46 41.26
C PRO A 680 1.63 -1.98 41.97
N ARG A 681 2.11 -0.80 41.60
CA ARG A 681 3.34 -0.17 42.15
C ARG A 681 3.17 1.35 42.30
N GLN A 682 2.08 1.78 42.92
CA GLN A 682 1.73 3.22 42.98
C GLN A 682 2.68 4.05 43.85
N ASP A 683 3.53 3.42 44.64
CA ASP A 683 4.59 3.98 45.46
C ASP A 683 5.95 4.09 44.76
N GLU A 684 6.10 3.49 43.58
CA GLU A 684 7.31 3.53 42.76
C GLU A 684 7.25 4.65 41.70
N PRO A 685 8.39 5.12 41.15
CA PRO A 685 8.39 6.07 40.04
C PRO A 685 7.61 5.56 38.82
N PRO A 686 6.90 6.43 38.08
CA PRO A 686 6.20 6.02 36.87
C PRO A 686 7.18 5.71 35.74
N LEU A 687 6.88 4.67 34.97
CA LEU A 687 7.76 4.14 33.94
C LEU A 687 7.16 4.17 32.53
N GLY A 688 8.01 3.92 31.53
CA GLY A 688 7.63 3.92 30.11
C GLY A 688 6.97 2.61 29.67
N VAL A 689 5.75 2.71 29.12
CA VAL A 689 4.94 1.55 28.64
C VAL A 689 4.74 1.53 27.13
N GLY A 690 5.46 2.41 26.41
CA GLY A 690 5.32 2.58 24.98
C GLY A 690 5.62 1.29 24.22
N GLU A 691 6.62 0.51 24.59
CA GLU A 691 7.10 -0.62 23.77
C GLU A 691 7.30 -1.91 24.58
N SER A 692 7.28 -1.81 25.91
CA SER A 692 7.79 -2.84 26.83
C SER A 692 7.04 -4.18 26.73
N ALA A 693 5.71 -4.16 26.64
CA ALA A 693 4.90 -5.38 26.49
C ALA A 693 5.16 -6.13 25.16
N SER A 694 5.75 -5.50 24.14
CA SER A 694 6.02 -6.19 22.87
C SER A 694 7.29 -7.05 22.92
N VAL A 695 8.24 -6.71 23.79
CA VAL A 695 9.60 -7.27 23.80
C VAL A 695 9.66 -8.80 24.00
N PRO A 696 8.90 -9.43 24.92
CA PRO A 696 8.95 -10.89 25.12
C PRO A 696 8.16 -11.71 24.08
N SER A 697 7.39 -11.05 23.21
CA SER A 697 6.37 -11.71 22.37
C SER A 697 6.90 -12.81 21.46
N ALA A 698 7.96 -12.52 20.71
CA ALA A 698 8.53 -13.43 19.73
C ALA A 698 8.98 -14.74 20.36
N ALA A 699 9.65 -14.66 21.51
CA ALA A 699 10.09 -15.84 22.22
C ALA A 699 8.94 -16.60 22.86
N ALA A 700 7.95 -15.93 23.47
CA ALA A 700 6.80 -16.61 24.05
C ALA A 700 6.05 -17.44 23.00
N ILE A 701 5.82 -16.86 21.82
CA ILE A 701 5.14 -17.55 20.70
C ILE A 701 6.02 -18.68 20.15
N ALA A 702 7.32 -18.45 19.90
CA ALA A 702 8.21 -19.49 19.39
C ALA A 702 8.38 -20.66 20.38
N ASN A 703 8.44 -20.38 21.68
CA ASN A 703 8.47 -21.39 22.74
C ASN A 703 7.15 -22.16 22.80
N ALA A 704 6.00 -21.51 22.59
CA ALA A 704 4.70 -22.17 22.53
C ALA A 704 4.58 -23.09 21.32
N VAL A 705 5.13 -22.69 20.16
CA VAL A 705 5.18 -23.53 18.95
C VAL A 705 6.12 -24.72 19.16
N TYR A 706 7.24 -24.54 19.87
CA TYR A 706 8.08 -25.66 20.26
C TYR A 706 7.34 -26.63 21.19
N ASP A 707 6.62 -26.12 22.19
CA ASP A 707 5.81 -26.97 23.04
C ASP A 707 4.75 -27.73 22.22
N ALA A 708 4.12 -27.10 21.23
CA ALA A 708 3.13 -27.78 20.38
C ALA A 708 3.74 -28.86 19.48
N THR A 709 4.94 -28.64 18.93
CA THR A 709 5.46 -29.41 17.78
C THR A 709 6.74 -30.19 18.04
N GLY A 710 7.47 -29.88 19.12
CA GLY A 710 8.84 -30.33 19.37
C GLY A 710 9.91 -29.67 18.48
N ILE A 711 9.54 -28.71 17.62
CA ILE A 711 10.45 -28.06 16.65
C ILE A 711 10.82 -26.66 17.13
N ARG A 712 12.12 -26.35 17.11
CA ARG A 712 12.66 -25.01 17.45
C ARG A 712 12.81 -24.15 16.20
N PHE A 713 11.95 -23.16 16.04
CA PHE A 713 12.09 -22.13 15.01
C PHE A 713 12.99 -20.99 15.52
N ARG A 714 13.97 -20.59 14.70
CA ARG A 714 14.94 -19.54 15.04
C ARG A 714 14.98 -18.39 14.02
N GLU A 715 14.13 -18.48 13.00
CA GLU A 715 13.96 -17.44 11.98
C GLU A 715 12.50 -17.02 11.97
N LEU A 716 12.27 -15.70 11.90
CA LEU A 716 10.95 -15.10 11.79
C LEU A 716 10.73 -14.47 10.40
N PRO A 717 9.48 -14.35 9.93
CA PRO A 717 8.24 -14.73 10.62
C PRO A 717 7.88 -16.22 10.48
N LEU A 718 7.08 -16.73 11.42
CA LEU A 718 6.55 -18.10 11.44
C LEU A 718 5.39 -18.28 10.44
N THR A 719 5.69 -18.00 9.16
CA THR A 719 4.72 -18.11 8.07
C THR A 719 4.25 -19.55 7.89
N PRO A 720 2.99 -19.78 7.45
CA PRO A 720 2.49 -21.12 7.21
C PRO A 720 3.39 -21.95 6.28
N GLU A 721 3.99 -21.30 5.27
CA GLU A 721 4.89 -21.96 4.33
C GLU A 721 6.18 -22.46 5.01
N LEU A 722 6.80 -21.62 5.85
CA LEU A 722 7.99 -22.00 6.62
C LEU A 722 7.69 -23.15 7.59
N VAL A 723 6.56 -23.03 8.32
CA VAL A 723 6.16 -24.02 9.33
C VAL A 723 5.84 -25.36 8.66
N LEU A 724 5.08 -25.35 7.57
CA LEU A 724 4.70 -26.54 6.83
C LEU A 724 5.91 -27.23 6.16
N ALA A 725 6.84 -26.46 5.57
CA ALA A 725 8.06 -27.00 4.99
C ALA A 725 8.90 -27.73 6.06
N THR A 726 9.05 -27.10 7.23
CA THR A 726 9.78 -27.65 8.38
C THR A 726 9.11 -28.91 8.95
N LEU A 727 7.77 -28.89 9.14
CA LEU A 727 7.01 -30.06 9.60
C LEU A 727 7.12 -31.26 8.65
N ASN A 728 7.24 -31.00 7.34
CA ASN A 728 7.40 -32.03 6.32
C ASN A 728 8.86 -32.48 6.11
N GLY A 729 9.81 -31.99 6.92
CA GLY A 729 11.23 -32.34 6.82
C GLY A 729 11.95 -31.80 5.58
N LYS A 730 11.42 -30.76 4.94
CA LYS A 730 12.03 -30.10 3.77
C LYS A 730 12.61 -28.76 4.21
N THR A 731 13.94 -28.64 4.29
CA THR A 731 14.59 -27.32 4.34
C THR A 731 14.43 -26.64 2.98
N ASN A 732 14.01 -25.36 2.97
CA ASN A 732 13.76 -24.57 1.76
C ASN A 732 14.99 -24.54 0.84
N GLU A 733 15.06 -25.43 -0.14
CA GLU A 733 15.87 -25.23 -1.34
C GLU A 733 15.04 -24.44 -2.34
N THR A 734 15.43 -23.19 -2.59
CA THR A 734 14.86 -22.37 -3.65
C THR A 734 15.07 -23.08 -4.99
N PRO A 735 14.03 -23.27 -5.83
CA PRO A 735 14.21 -23.88 -7.14
C PRO A 735 15.03 -22.93 -8.02
N VAL A 736 16.29 -23.29 -8.27
CA VAL A 736 17.12 -22.63 -9.28
C VAL A 736 16.52 -22.94 -10.64
N THR A 737 15.97 -21.91 -11.29
CA THR A 737 15.45 -22.04 -12.65
C THR A 737 16.65 -22.24 -13.61
N PRO A 738 16.70 -23.31 -14.42
CA PRO A 738 17.81 -23.50 -15.34
C PRO A 738 17.73 -22.45 -16.47
N VAL A 739 18.81 -21.69 -16.63
CA VAL A 739 19.04 -20.79 -17.75
C VAL A 739 18.97 -21.59 -19.06
N ALA A 740 18.00 -21.26 -19.91
CA ALA A 740 17.85 -21.87 -21.22
C ALA A 740 19.07 -21.55 -22.10
N LYS A 741 19.82 -22.58 -22.49
CA LYS A 741 20.90 -22.46 -23.48
C LYS A 741 20.33 -22.16 -24.86
N ARG A 742 20.64 -20.96 -25.37
CA ARG A 742 20.58 -20.64 -26.81
C ARG A 742 21.47 -21.63 -27.58
N ARG A 743 20.90 -22.31 -28.58
CA ARG A 743 21.67 -23.09 -29.56
C ARG A 743 21.50 -22.46 -30.95
N LYS A 744 22.62 -21.98 -31.51
CA LYS A 744 22.75 -21.53 -32.90
C LYS A 744 22.99 -22.72 -33.84
N TRP A 745 22.13 -22.83 -34.83
CA TRP A 745 22.29 -23.09 -36.28
C TRP A 745 23.40 -24.04 -36.79
N TRP A 746 23.01 -24.98 -37.66
CA TRP A 746 23.65 -25.45 -38.92
C TRP A 746 22.48 -25.95 -39.82
N THR A 747 22.16 -25.35 -40.99
CA THR A 747 22.57 -25.71 -42.38
C THR A 747 22.55 -27.23 -42.66
N MET A 748 22.02 -27.79 -43.76
CA MET A 748 21.84 -27.33 -45.14
C MET A 748 20.96 -28.35 -45.93
N GLY A 749 20.29 -27.88 -47.00
CA GLY A 749 19.98 -28.65 -48.23
C GLY A 749 18.66 -29.47 -48.25
N LEU A 750 17.89 -29.56 -49.34
CA LEU A 750 18.02 -29.00 -50.69
C LEU A 750 16.72 -29.35 -51.45
N SER A 751 16.19 -28.37 -52.21
CA SER A 751 15.57 -28.50 -53.55
C SER A 751 14.25 -29.26 -53.81
N ALA A 752 13.53 -28.69 -54.80
CA ALA A 752 12.28 -29.10 -55.46
C ALA A 752 11.03 -28.87 -54.57
N VAL A 753 10.29 -27.75 -54.69
CA VAL A 753 9.45 -27.37 -55.84
C VAL A 753 9.38 -25.83 -55.97
N GLY A 754 10.54 -25.19 -56.14
CA GLY A 754 10.66 -23.73 -56.31
C GLY A 754 10.56 -23.23 -57.76
N ALA A 755 10.26 -24.09 -58.73
CA ALA A 755 10.37 -23.77 -60.16
C ALA A 755 9.06 -23.87 -60.96
N VAL A 756 7.90 -24.10 -60.32
CA VAL A 756 6.61 -24.19 -61.03
C VAL A 756 5.56 -23.18 -60.55
N ALA A 757 5.73 -22.55 -59.38
CA ALA A 757 4.84 -21.47 -58.92
C ALA A 757 5.25 -20.07 -59.44
N ALA A 758 6.52 -19.88 -59.81
CA ALA A 758 7.07 -18.59 -60.24
C ALA A 758 6.68 -18.18 -61.67
N LEU A 759 6.10 -19.07 -62.47
CA LEU A 759 5.67 -18.79 -63.85
C LEU A 759 4.15 -18.66 -64.02
N SER A 760 3.37 -18.97 -62.99
CA SER A 760 1.90 -18.78 -62.99
C SER A 760 1.45 -17.48 -62.30
N ALA A 761 2.31 -16.85 -61.48
CA ALA A 761 2.00 -15.60 -60.78
C ALA A 761 2.14 -14.33 -61.67
N ILE A 762 2.89 -14.41 -62.78
CA ILE A 762 3.11 -13.27 -63.68
C ILE A 762 1.91 -13.06 -64.64
N ALA A 763 1.00 -14.03 -64.77
CA ALA A 763 -0.21 -13.91 -65.59
C ALA A 763 -1.49 -13.51 -64.81
N THR A 764 -1.42 -13.37 -63.48
CA THR A 764 -2.49 -12.76 -62.66
C THR A 764 -2.11 -11.38 -62.12
N MET A 765 -0.86 -10.94 -62.30
CA MET A 765 -0.38 -9.58 -62.03
C MET A 765 -0.65 -8.59 -63.18
N ALA A 766 -1.42 -8.98 -64.19
CA ALA A 766 -1.85 -8.14 -65.30
C ALA A 766 -3.38 -8.09 -65.42
N SER A 767 -4.03 -7.39 -64.49
CA SER A 767 -5.23 -6.58 -64.74
C SER A 767 -5.28 -5.47 -63.68
N PRO A 768 -5.54 -4.21 -64.08
CA PRO A 768 -4.70 -3.07 -63.72
C PRO A 768 -5.11 -2.42 -62.40
N TRP A 769 -4.26 -1.53 -61.88
CA TRP A 769 -4.72 -0.38 -61.11
C TRP A 769 -6.05 0.11 -61.69
N ARG A 770 -7.13 -0.01 -60.92
CA ARG A 770 -8.42 0.54 -61.35
C ARG A 770 -8.19 2.03 -61.62
N PRO A 771 -8.71 2.59 -62.72
CA PRO A 771 -8.54 4.01 -62.98
C PRO A 771 -9.09 4.81 -61.80
N ALA A 772 -8.42 5.92 -61.51
CA ALA A 772 -8.89 6.85 -60.50
C ALA A 772 -10.30 7.33 -60.87
N ILE A 773 -11.22 7.31 -59.90
CA ILE A 773 -12.53 7.96 -60.08
C ILE A 773 -12.31 9.46 -59.87
N GLY A 774 -12.79 10.25 -60.83
CA GLY A 774 -12.67 11.72 -60.79
C GLY A 774 -13.21 12.30 -59.49
N THR A 775 -12.56 13.35 -59.01
CA THR A 775 -13.02 14.08 -57.82
C THR A 775 -14.32 14.82 -58.13
N ILE A 776 -15.21 14.91 -57.14
CA ILE A 776 -16.41 15.75 -57.22
C ILE A 776 -16.25 16.98 -56.32
N GLN A 777 -17.05 18.00 -56.57
CA GLN A 777 -17.27 19.04 -55.56
C GLN A 777 -18.01 18.41 -54.38
N ARG A 778 -17.57 18.74 -53.15
CA ARG A 778 -18.20 18.25 -51.91
C ARG A 778 -19.72 18.49 -51.97
N PRO A 779 -20.56 17.45 -51.78
CA PRO A 779 -22.01 17.62 -51.69
C PRO A 779 -22.39 18.53 -50.51
N ASP A 780 -23.34 19.44 -50.72
CA ASP A 780 -23.90 20.25 -49.63
C ASP A 780 -24.65 19.32 -48.65
N ALA A 781 -24.42 19.49 -47.36
CA ALA A 781 -25.03 18.66 -46.31
C ALA A 781 -26.57 18.74 -46.34
N ASN A 782 -27.14 19.85 -46.85
CA ASN A 782 -28.59 20.05 -46.98
C ASN A 782 -29.26 19.19 -48.06
N VAL A 783 -28.48 18.49 -48.89
CA VAL A 783 -29.00 17.59 -49.94
C VAL A 783 -29.51 16.26 -49.36
N TYR A 784 -29.10 15.89 -48.14
CA TYR A 784 -29.49 14.65 -47.50
C TYR A 784 -30.64 14.87 -46.51
N SER A 785 -31.62 13.97 -46.51
CA SER A 785 -32.71 14.03 -45.54
C SER A 785 -32.20 13.70 -44.13
N ALA A 786 -32.84 14.27 -43.10
CA ALA A 786 -32.51 13.95 -41.71
C ALA A 786 -32.61 12.44 -41.40
N ALA A 787 -33.57 11.74 -42.02
CA ALA A 787 -33.71 10.29 -41.87
C ALA A 787 -32.53 9.51 -42.49
N THR A 788 -32.00 9.98 -43.62
CA THR A 788 -30.81 9.40 -44.26
C THR A 788 -29.56 9.63 -43.40
N ILE A 789 -29.39 10.84 -42.87
CA ILE A 789 -28.28 11.18 -41.97
C ILE A 789 -28.35 10.33 -40.70
N GLU A 790 -29.52 10.18 -40.10
CA GLU A 790 -29.69 9.35 -38.90
C GLU A 790 -29.42 7.87 -39.18
N ARG A 791 -29.93 7.33 -40.29
CA ARG A 791 -29.59 5.97 -40.72
C ARG A 791 -28.08 5.78 -40.90
N GLY A 792 -27.41 6.77 -41.47
CA GLY A 792 -25.95 6.77 -41.64
C GLY A 792 -25.19 6.85 -40.33
N ARG A 793 -25.69 7.64 -39.37
CA ARG A 793 -25.16 7.73 -38.00
C ARG A 793 -25.25 6.39 -37.28
N LEU A 794 -26.38 5.68 -37.41
CA LEU A 794 -26.57 4.34 -36.86
C LEU A 794 -25.67 3.30 -37.55
N ALA A 795 -25.51 3.37 -38.88
CA ALA A 795 -24.57 2.49 -39.60
C ALA A 795 -23.11 2.73 -39.17
N ALA A 796 -22.71 3.99 -38.96
CA ALA A 796 -21.38 4.35 -38.45
C ALA A 796 -21.15 3.86 -37.01
N ALA A 797 -22.19 3.91 -36.17
CA ALA A 797 -22.20 3.36 -34.82
C ALA A 797 -22.08 1.83 -34.82
N ALA A 798 -22.87 1.13 -35.64
CA ALA A 798 -22.78 -0.32 -35.81
C ALA A 798 -21.39 -0.76 -36.29
N GLY A 799 -20.80 -0.03 -37.24
CA GLY A 799 -19.45 -0.32 -37.75
C GLY A 799 -18.29 0.20 -36.90
N ALA A 800 -18.58 0.84 -35.76
CA ALA A 800 -17.60 1.43 -34.85
C ALA A 800 -16.60 2.36 -35.57
N CYS A 801 -17.06 3.15 -36.55
CA CYS A 801 -16.17 3.92 -37.43
C CYS A 801 -15.31 4.93 -36.66
N ASN A 802 -15.85 5.55 -35.61
CA ASN A 802 -15.14 6.50 -34.74
C ASN A 802 -14.22 5.83 -33.70
N VAL A 803 -14.24 4.50 -33.54
CA VAL A 803 -13.23 3.78 -32.73
C VAL A 803 -11.94 3.64 -33.52
N CYS A 804 -12.06 3.30 -34.81
CA CYS A 804 -10.91 3.10 -35.69
C CYS A 804 -10.41 4.42 -36.27
N HIS A 805 -11.30 5.27 -36.75
CA HIS A 805 -10.96 6.56 -37.35
C HIS A 805 -11.09 7.65 -36.29
N VAL A 806 -10.12 7.77 -35.40
CA VAL A 806 -10.06 8.82 -34.38
C VAL A 806 -8.70 9.52 -34.42
N GLY A 807 -8.72 10.85 -34.29
CA GLY A 807 -7.54 11.70 -34.20
C GLY A 807 -6.74 11.41 -32.94
N ASN A 808 -5.46 11.81 -32.92
CA ASN A 808 -4.60 11.64 -31.74
C ASN A 808 -5.11 12.43 -30.51
N ASP A 809 -5.94 13.44 -30.74
CA ASP A 809 -6.61 14.28 -29.75
C ASP A 809 -8.02 13.79 -29.39
N GLY A 810 -8.45 12.63 -29.92
CA GLY A 810 -9.80 12.10 -29.73
C GLY A 810 -10.83 12.60 -30.74
N THR A 811 -10.45 13.44 -31.72
CA THR A 811 -11.39 13.97 -32.71
C THR A 811 -12.01 12.84 -33.56
N PRO A 812 -13.36 12.67 -33.58
CA PRO A 812 -13.99 11.61 -34.36
C PRO A 812 -13.73 11.74 -35.86
N PHE A 813 -13.54 10.61 -36.53
CA PHE A 813 -13.36 10.43 -37.97
C PHE A 813 -12.07 11.02 -38.58
N ALA A 814 -11.26 11.73 -37.80
CA ALA A 814 -10.03 12.38 -38.26
C ALA A 814 -8.92 11.39 -38.66
N GLY A 815 -8.99 10.13 -38.21
CA GLY A 815 -7.99 9.11 -38.51
C GLY A 815 -6.67 9.32 -37.78
N GLY A 816 -5.70 8.42 -37.98
CA GLY A 816 -4.39 8.50 -37.34
C GLY A 816 -4.12 7.42 -36.28
N ARG A 817 -5.15 6.74 -35.78
CA ARG A 817 -5.00 5.58 -34.89
C ARG A 817 -4.09 4.50 -35.51
N ARG A 818 -3.12 4.02 -34.72
CA ARG A 818 -2.19 2.94 -35.06
C ARG A 818 -2.78 1.57 -34.71
N PHE A 819 -2.63 0.61 -35.62
CA PHE A 819 -2.88 -0.81 -35.42
C PHE A 819 -1.60 -1.60 -35.63
N ASP A 820 -1.16 -2.31 -34.59
CA ASP A 820 0.00 -3.21 -34.67
C ASP A 820 -0.44 -4.59 -35.16
N THR A 821 0.05 -4.96 -36.35
CA THR A 821 -0.23 -6.27 -36.95
C THR A 821 1.04 -7.12 -36.99
N PRO A 822 0.93 -8.46 -37.14
CA PRO A 822 2.10 -9.31 -37.39
C PRO A 822 2.96 -8.87 -38.59
N PHE A 823 2.37 -8.11 -39.51
CA PHE A 823 2.99 -7.64 -40.74
C PHE A 823 3.57 -6.23 -40.62
N GLY A 824 3.35 -5.50 -39.52
CA GLY A 824 3.78 -4.11 -39.30
C GLY A 824 2.64 -3.20 -38.86
N ALA A 825 2.88 -1.89 -38.82
CA ALA A 825 1.92 -0.90 -38.34
C ALA A 825 1.01 -0.39 -39.47
N VAL A 826 -0.30 -0.43 -39.27
CA VAL A 826 -1.32 0.15 -40.16
C VAL A 826 -1.94 1.35 -39.46
N TYR A 827 -2.18 2.45 -40.17
CA TYR A 827 -2.83 3.65 -39.62
C TYR A 827 -4.21 3.85 -40.24
N ALA A 828 -5.20 4.22 -39.42
CA ALA A 828 -6.52 4.60 -39.88
C ALA A 828 -6.47 5.89 -40.72
N THR A 829 -7.20 5.94 -41.81
CA THR A 829 -7.27 7.13 -42.68
C THR A 829 -8.21 8.19 -42.12
N ASN A 830 -8.06 9.45 -42.53
CA ASN A 830 -9.06 10.48 -42.27
C ASN A 830 -10.28 10.23 -43.18
N ILE A 831 -11.47 10.10 -42.59
CA ILE A 831 -12.73 9.86 -43.32
C ILE A 831 -13.74 11.01 -43.13
N THR A 832 -13.28 12.16 -42.64
CA THR A 832 -14.06 13.40 -42.61
C THR A 832 -14.28 13.93 -44.03
N PRO A 833 -15.19 14.89 -44.24
CA PRO A 833 -15.41 15.49 -45.55
C PRO A 833 -14.40 16.60 -45.88
N ASP A 834 -13.21 16.56 -45.29
CA ASP A 834 -12.07 17.36 -45.74
C ASP A 834 -11.70 16.99 -47.19
N VAL A 835 -11.46 18.00 -48.02
CA VAL A 835 -11.26 17.82 -49.47
C VAL A 835 -9.85 17.30 -49.79
N GLN A 836 -8.86 17.63 -48.95
CA GLN A 836 -7.46 17.30 -49.21
C GLN A 836 -7.03 15.99 -48.53
N ASN A 837 -7.36 15.83 -47.26
CA ASN A 837 -6.89 14.74 -46.40
C ASN A 837 -7.97 13.71 -46.11
N GLY A 838 -9.25 14.09 -46.24
CA GLY A 838 -10.41 13.23 -46.04
C GLY A 838 -11.05 12.71 -47.33
N ILE A 839 -12.34 12.34 -47.23
CA ILE A 839 -13.14 11.82 -48.35
C ILE A 839 -14.04 12.88 -49.00
N GLY A 840 -13.87 14.17 -48.68
CA GLY A 840 -14.76 15.25 -49.14
C GLY A 840 -14.83 15.44 -50.66
N ALA A 841 -13.81 14.98 -51.40
CA ALA A 841 -13.77 15.01 -52.86
C ALA A 841 -14.20 13.69 -53.52
N TRP A 842 -14.61 12.68 -52.75
CA TRP A 842 -14.97 11.36 -53.25
C TRP A 842 -16.43 11.34 -53.68
N SER A 843 -16.76 10.66 -54.77
CA SER A 843 -18.15 10.37 -55.13
C SER A 843 -18.65 9.13 -54.39
N TYR A 844 -19.97 8.94 -54.30
CA TYR A 844 -20.53 7.71 -53.72
C TYR A 844 -19.97 6.43 -54.39
N PRO A 845 -19.86 6.33 -55.73
CA PRO A 845 -19.21 5.16 -56.36
C PRO A 845 -17.75 4.95 -55.92
N ALA A 846 -17.00 6.02 -55.63
CA ALA A 846 -15.64 5.88 -55.09
C ALA A 846 -15.63 5.37 -53.65
N PHE A 847 -16.57 5.85 -52.83
CA PHE A 847 -16.77 5.37 -51.47
C PHE A 847 -17.22 3.90 -51.45
N GLU A 848 -18.24 3.54 -52.23
CA GLU A 848 -18.73 2.17 -52.37
C GLU A 848 -17.62 1.23 -52.82
N ARG A 849 -16.80 1.62 -53.81
CA ARG A 849 -15.67 0.83 -54.28
C ARG A 849 -14.64 0.58 -53.17
N ALA A 850 -14.38 1.57 -52.33
CA ALA A 850 -13.50 1.38 -51.17
C ALA A 850 -14.10 0.38 -50.16
N MET A 851 -15.39 0.51 -49.87
CA MET A 851 -16.11 -0.31 -48.89
C MET A 851 -16.35 -1.75 -49.36
N ARG A 852 -16.58 -1.99 -50.65
CA ARG A 852 -16.91 -3.34 -51.18
C ARG A 852 -15.73 -4.04 -51.86
N GLU A 853 -14.87 -3.29 -52.56
CA GLU A 853 -13.78 -3.87 -53.36
C GLU A 853 -12.41 -3.73 -52.68
N GLY A 854 -12.31 -2.92 -51.62
CA GLY A 854 -11.03 -2.60 -51.00
C GLY A 854 -10.11 -1.81 -51.93
N ILE A 855 -10.68 -0.91 -52.74
CA ILE A 855 -9.94 -0.09 -53.71
C ILE A 855 -10.27 1.39 -53.49
N SER A 856 -9.26 2.18 -53.11
CA SER A 856 -9.36 3.62 -52.90
C SER A 856 -9.78 4.38 -54.17
N ARG A 857 -10.27 5.61 -54.04
CA ARG A 857 -10.67 6.49 -55.16
C ARG A 857 -9.59 6.63 -56.24
N ASP A 858 -8.32 6.75 -55.86
CA ASP A 858 -7.17 6.89 -56.74
C ASP A 858 -6.70 5.56 -57.37
N GLY A 859 -7.32 4.43 -57.02
CA GLY A 859 -7.10 3.13 -57.65
C GLY A 859 -6.15 2.19 -56.90
N HIS A 860 -5.55 2.63 -55.79
CA HIS A 860 -4.72 1.75 -54.98
C HIS A 860 -5.55 0.81 -54.10
N HIS A 861 -5.04 -0.40 -53.85
CA HIS A 861 -5.69 -1.37 -52.97
C HIS A 861 -5.51 -1.01 -51.49
N LEU A 862 -6.59 -1.11 -50.72
CA LEU A 862 -6.61 -0.96 -49.27
C LEU A 862 -6.13 -2.25 -48.60
N TYR A 863 -5.56 -2.13 -47.40
CA TYR A 863 -5.23 -3.29 -46.58
C TYR A 863 -6.48 -3.77 -45.82
N PRO A 864 -6.66 -5.08 -45.57
CA PRO A 864 -7.86 -5.67 -44.98
C PRO A 864 -7.99 -5.40 -43.47
N ALA A 865 -7.14 -4.52 -42.92
CA ALA A 865 -7.40 -3.86 -41.65
C ALA A 865 -8.63 -2.94 -41.74
N HIS A 866 -8.90 -2.37 -42.92
CA HIS A 866 -10.23 -1.86 -43.25
C HIS A 866 -11.11 -3.07 -43.62
N PRO A 867 -12.22 -3.36 -42.90
CA PRO A 867 -12.97 -4.61 -43.06
C PRO A 867 -13.90 -4.59 -44.28
N TYR A 868 -13.38 -4.22 -45.46
CA TYR A 868 -14.13 -4.18 -46.72
C TYR A 868 -14.66 -5.57 -47.13
N THR A 869 -14.06 -6.65 -46.64
CA THR A 869 -14.55 -8.02 -46.83
C THR A 869 -15.91 -8.26 -46.16
N SER A 870 -16.22 -7.55 -45.07
CA SER A 870 -17.51 -7.61 -44.38
C SER A 870 -18.50 -6.61 -44.97
N PHE A 871 -18.05 -5.38 -45.24
CA PHE A 871 -18.87 -4.34 -45.88
C PHE A 871 -19.30 -4.69 -47.31
N ALA A 872 -18.60 -5.59 -47.99
CA ALA A 872 -19.03 -6.15 -49.27
C ALA A 872 -20.46 -6.73 -49.23
N GLY A 873 -20.93 -7.21 -48.07
CA GLY A 873 -22.29 -7.72 -47.86
C GLY A 873 -23.33 -6.66 -47.46
N ALA A 874 -22.93 -5.43 -47.11
CA ALA A 874 -23.84 -4.39 -46.63
C ALA A 874 -24.88 -3.99 -47.71
N GLU A 875 -26.07 -3.55 -47.30
CA GLU A 875 -27.10 -3.05 -48.21
C GLU A 875 -26.71 -1.68 -48.80
N ASP A 876 -27.09 -1.44 -50.05
CA ASP A 876 -26.81 -0.16 -50.74
C ASP A 876 -27.33 1.04 -49.96
N ALA A 877 -28.54 0.91 -49.39
CA ALA A 877 -29.16 1.98 -48.63
C ALA A 877 -28.40 2.34 -47.35
N ASP A 878 -27.74 1.37 -46.70
CA ASP A 878 -26.89 1.64 -45.53
C ASP A 878 -25.56 2.27 -45.94
N LEU A 879 -24.93 1.83 -47.04
CA LEU A 879 -23.70 2.45 -47.54
C LEU A 879 -23.94 3.88 -48.06
N GLN A 880 -25.07 4.14 -48.73
CA GLN A 880 -25.47 5.49 -49.17
C GLN A 880 -25.72 6.40 -47.97
N ALA A 881 -26.43 5.90 -46.95
CA ALA A 881 -26.69 6.64 -45.73
C ALA A 881 -25.40 6.92 -44.95
N LEU A 882 -24.50 5.93 -44.85
CA LEU A 882 -23.19 6.09 -44.21
C LEU A 882 -22.36 7.17 -44.92
N TYR A 883 -22.29 7.14 -46.26
CA TYR A 883 -21.63 8.16 -47.05
C TYR A 883 -22.24 9.55 -46.80
N ALA A 884 -23.57 9.67 -46.82
CA ALA A 884 -24.27 10.91 -46.53
C ALA A 884 -23.90 11.46 -45.14
N TYR A 885 -23.92 10.62 -44.11
CA TYR A 885 -23.54 11.00 -42.74
C TYR A 885 -22.07 11.42 -42.63
N MET A 886 -21.14 10.75 -43.33
CA MET A 886 -19.74 11.19 -43.38
C MET A 886 -19.61 12.57 -44.04
N MET A 887 -20.38 12.85 -45.11
CA MET A 887 -20.36 14.15 -45.79
C MET A 887 -20.89 15.31 -44.92
N THR A 888 -21.67 15.02 -43.89
CA THR A 888 -22.20 16.02 -42.95
C THR A 888 -21.31 16.28 -41.74
N GLN A 889 -20.23 15.51 -41.53
CA GLN A 889 -19.33 15.74 -40.39
C GLN A 889 -18.53 17.04 -40.54
N ALA A 890 -17.95 17.50 -39.43
CA ALA A 890 -16.98 18.58 -39.46
C ALA A 890 -15.73 18.13 -40.26
N PRO A 891 -15.27 18.92 -41.24
CA PRO A 891 -14.03 18.61 -41.96
C PRO A 891 -12.83 18.83 -41.02
N VAL A 892 -11.91 17.87 -40.99
CA VAL A 892 -10.68 17.97 -40.20
C VAL A 892 -9.49 17.90 -41.16
N ALA A 893 -8.67 18.95 -41.19
CA ALA A 893 -7.52 19.07 -42.08
C ALA A 893 -6.27 18.35 -41.53
N GLU A 894 -6.45 17.15 -40.95
CA GLU A 894 -5.38 16.32 -40.42
C GLU A 894 -4.99 15.23 -41.42
N ARG A 895 -3.68 15.12 -41.70
CA ARG A 895 -3.14 14.06 -42.56
C ARG A 895 -2.74 12.86 -41.72
N ALA A 896 -3.44 11.74 -41.90
CA ALA A 896 -3.10 10.48 -41.25
C ALA A 896 -1.67 10.00 -41.63
N PRO A 897 -0.90 9.42 -40.69
CA PRO A 897 0.41 8.84 -40.99
C PRO A 897 0.35 7.71 -42.03
N GLU A 898 1.45 7.49 -42.75
CA GLU A 898 1.53 6.41 -43.73
C GLU A 898 1.75 5.04 -43.05
N THR A 899 0.99 4.03 -43.49
CA THR A 899 1.12 2.62 -43.09
C THR A 899 2.51 2.06 -43.36
N LYS A 900 3.16 1.51 -42.33
CA LYS A 900 4.52 0.97 -42.34
C LYS A 900 4.50 -0.55 -42.14
N LEU A 901 4.29 -1.29 -43.23
CA LEU A 901 4.40 -2.76 -43.23
C LEU A 901 5.82 -3.24 -43.55
N LYS A 902 6.17 -4.42 -43.06
CA LYS A 902 7.45 -5.10 -43.33
C LYS A 902 7.42 -5.68 -44.74
N PHE A 903 8.57 -5.67 -45.43
CA PHE A 903 8.71 -6.37 -46.70
C PHE A 903 8.47 -7.89 -46.53
N PRO A 904 7.77 -8.58 -47.46
CA PRO A 904 7.21 -8.08 -48.72
C PRO A 904 5.81 -7.45 -48.60
N TYR A 905 5.16 -7.49 -47.44
CA TYR A 905 3.78 -7.03 -47.23
C TYR A 905 3.54 -5.54 -47.51
N SER A 906 4.59 -4.73 -47.59
CA SER A 906 4.52 -3.34 -48.03
C SER A 906 4.21 -3.15 -49.53
N ILE A 907 4.36 -4.19 -50.36
CA ILE A 907 4.06 -4.12 -51.80
C ILE A 907 2.54 -4.19 -52.00
N ARG A 908 1.91 -3.01 -52.01
CA ARG A 908 0.45 -2.84 -52.09
C ARG A 908 -0.21 -3.52 -53.30
N ALA A 909 0.51 -3.70 -54.41
CA ALA A 909 -0.01 -4.41 -55.59
C ALA A 909 -0.33 -5.90 -55.35
N MET A 910 0.32 -6.55 -54.37
CA MET A 910 0.02 -7.94 -54.03
C MET A 910 -1.39 -8.12 -53.45
N MET A 911 -2.02 -7.04 -52.98
CA MET A 911 -3.41 -7.06 -52.51
C MET A 911 -4.41 -7.42 -53.60
N ALA A 912 -4.08 -7.25 -54.88
CA ALA A 912 -4.92 -7.73 -55.98
C ALA A 912 -5.06 -9.27 -55.95
N GLY A 913 -3.95 -9.97 -55.75
CA GLY A 913 -3.93 -11.44 -55.58
C GLY A 913 -4.59 -11.88 -54.28
N TRP A 914 -4.39 -11.13 -53.19
CA TRP A 914 -5.07 -11.37 -51.92
C TRP A 914 -6.59 -11.24 -52.06
N ASN A 915 -7.08 -10.17 -52.69
CA ASN A 915 -8.51 -9.95 -52.95
C ASN A 915 -9.08 -11.08 -53.82
N ALA A 916 -8.37 -11.51 -54.87
CA ALA A 916 -8.82 -12.63 -55.71
C ALA A 916 -9.01 -13.94 -54.93
N LEU A 917 -8.23 -14.16 -53.86
CA LEU A 917 -8.30 -15.36 -53.03
C LEU A 917 -9.34 -15.24 -51.89
N PHE A 918 -9.52 -14.06 -51.32
CA PHE A 918 -10.22 -13.90 -50.03
C PHE A 918 -11.39 -12.91 -50.04
N LEU A 919 -11.51 -12.03 -51.04
CA LEU A 919 -12.66 -11.11 -51.15
C LEU A 919 -13.85 -11.83 -51.82
N LYS A 920 -14.91 -12.03 -51.05
CA LYS A 920 -16.21 -12.49 -51.56
C LYS A 920 -17.15 -11.30 -51.76
N ALA A 921 -17.06 -10.65 -52.92
CA ALA A 921 -17.93 -9.52 -53.27
C ALA A 921 -19.36 -9.99 -53.60
N GLN A 922 -20.16 -10.31 -52.59
CA GLN A 922 -21.56 -10.72 -52.72
C GLN A 922 -22.42 -10.04 -51.66
N PRO A 923 -23.63 -9.54 -52.00
CA PRO A 923 -24.59 -9.02 -51.02
C PRO A 923 -24.95 -10.06 -49.95
N PHE A 924 -25.34 -9.59 -48.77
CA PHE A 924 -25.82 -10.46 -47.70
C PHE A 924 -27.04 -11.27 -48.15
N LYS A 925 -27.05 -12.58 -47.82
CA LYS A 925 -28.15 -13.48 -48.16
C LYS A 925 -28.98 -13.80 -46.92
N TYR A 926 -30.22 -13.35 -46.94
CA TYR A 926 -31.20 -13.66 -45.91
C TYR A 926 -31.61 -15.14 -45.95
N VAL A 927 -31.78 -15.74 -44.77
CA VAL A 927 -32.13 -17.16 -44.62
C VAL A 927 -33.64 -17.29 -44.46
N GLU A 928 -34.30 -17.88 -45.47
CA GLU A 928 -35.77 -17.99 -45.52
C GLU A 928 -36.38 -18.78 -44.35
N THR A 929 -35.63 -19.73 -43.78
CA THR A 929 -36.08 -20.56 -42.65
C THR A 929 -35.91 -19.89 -41.28
N ARG A 930 -35.41 -18.65 -41.23
CA ARG A 930 -35.21 -17.86 -40.01
C ARG A 930 -36.13 -16.63 -40.01
N ASP A 931 -36.52 -16.16 -38.84
CA ASP A 931 -37.38 -14.98 -38.71
C ASP A 931 -36.66 -13.67 -39.07
N ALA A 932 -37.42 -12.58 -39.16
CA ALA A 932 -36.91 -11.26 -39.54
C ALA A 932 -35.91 -10.69 -38.51
N GLN A 933 -36.10 -10.97 -37.22
CA GLN A 933 -35.23 -10.47 -36.16
C GLN A 933 -33.86 -11.15 -36.20
N TRP A 934 -33.82 -12.47 -36.38
CA TRP A 934 -32.60 -13.24 -36.54
C TRP A 934 -31.85 -12.80 -37.80
N ASN A 935 -32.57 -12.62 -38.92
CA ASN A 935 -32.00 -12.16 -40.18
C ASN A 935 -31.42 -10.73 -40.09
N ARG A 936 -32.10 -9.82 -39.38
CA ARG A 936 -31.58 -8.48 -39.08
C ARG A 936 -30.32 -8.55 -38.23
N GLY A 937 -30.29 -9.42 -37.22
CA GLY A 937 -29.12 -9.64 -36.38
C GLY A 937 -27.92 -10.19 -37.15
N ALA A 938 -28.17 -11.18 -38.01
CA ALA A 938 -27.17 -11.78 -38.87
C ALA A 938 -26.57 -10.73 -39.82
N TYR A 939 -27.41 -9.89 -40.42
CA TYR A 939 -26.97 -8.78 -41.26
C TYR A 939 -26.06 -7.81 -40.49
N LEU A 940 -26.49 -7.34 -39.32
CA LEU A 940 -25.73 -6.38 -38.50
C LEU A 940 -24.39 -6.96 -38.02
N VAL A 941 -24.37 -8.21 -37.57
CA VAL A 941 -23.15 -8.86 -37.02
C VAL A 941 -22.14 -9.23 -38.11
N GLU A 942 -22.60 -9.74 -39.25
CA GLU A 942 -21.71 -10.25 -40.31
C GLU A 942 -21.23 -9.15 -41.29
N THR A 943 -21.99 -8.05 -41.41
CA THR A 943 -21.68 -6.98 -42.37
C THR A 943 -21.19 -5.71 -41.67
N LEU A 944 -22.10 -4.83 -41.26
CA LEU A 944 -21.79 -3.51 -40.71
C LEU A 944 -20.95 -3.61 -39.43
N GLY A 945 -21.31 -4.47 -38.49
CA GLY A 945 -20.60 -4.66 -37.23
C GLY A 945 -19.39 -5.59 -37.29
N HIS A 946 -19.18 -6.27 -38.43
CA HIS A 946 -17.97 -7.06 -38.76
C HIS A 946 -17.38 -7.89 -37.61
N CYS A 947 -18.21 -8.50 -36.75
CA CYS A 947 -17.72 -9.12 -35.51
C CYS A 947 -16.70 -10.25 -35.77
N SER A 948 -16.74 -10.88 -36.95
CA SER A 948 -15.75 -11.86 -37.36
C SER A 948 -14.34 -11.32 -37.49
N ALA A 949 -14.16 -10.02 -37.71
CA ALA A 949 -12.84 -9.38 -37.85
C ALA A 949 -11.96 -9.53 -36.61
N CYS A 950 -12.58 -9.57 -35.42
CA CYS A 950 -11.92 -9.79 -34.13
C CYS A 950 -12.13 -11.22 -33.61
N HIS A 951 -13.32 -11.80 -33.82
CA HIS A 951 -13.70 -13.10 -33.25
C HIS A 951 -13.39 -14.31 -34.16
N THR A 952 -12.57 -14.13 -35.19
CA THR A 952 -12.11 -15.22 -36.08
C THR A 952 -10.60 -15.17 -36.24
N GLU A 953 -9.93 -16.31 -36.02
CA GLU A 953 -8.50 -16.42 -36.26
C GLU A 953 -8.15 -16.10 -37.71
N ARG A 954 -7.00 -15.44 -37.90
CA ARG A 954 -6.44 -15.15 -39.23
C ARG A 954 -5.41 -16.21 -39.64
N ASN A 955 -5.33 -16.50 -40.93
CA ASN A 955 -4.30 -17.36 -41.51
C ASN A 955 -2.96 -16.60 -41.67
N VAL A 956 -1.92 -17.28 -42.13
CA VAL A 956 -0.56 -16.69 -42.30
C VAL A 956 -0.51 -15.54 -43.32
N LEU A 957 -1.54 -15.38 -44.15
CA LEU A 957 -1.69 -14.28 -45.13
C LEU A 957 -2.62 -13.16 -44.61
N GLY A 958 -3.05 -13.22 -43.34
CA GLY A 958 -3.88 -12.19 -42.71
C GLY A 958 -5.39 -12.26 -43.01
N ALA A 959 -5.86 -13.28 -43.73
CA ALA A 959 -7.29 -13.48 -44.01
C ALA A 959 -7.98 -14.30 -42.91
N GLU A 960 -9.26 -14.02 -42.65
CA GLU A 960 -10.09 -14.78 -41.71
C GLU A 960 -10.22 -16.25 -42.14
N LYS A 961 -10.06 -17.17 -41.20
CA LYS A 961 -10.28 -18.60 -41.45
C LYS A 961 -11.77 -18.88 -41.62
N SER A 962 -12.13 -19.68 -42.62
CA SER A 962 -13.52 -20.08 -42.91
C SER A 962 -13.93 -21.38 -42.22
N GLY A 963 -15.20 -21.78 -42.36
CA GLY A 963 -15.70 -23.06 -41.85
C GLY A 963 -15.88 -23.04 -40.34
N SER A 964 -15.43 -24.10 -39.65
CA SER A 964 -15.56 -24.22 -38.19
C SER A 964 -14.75 -23.19 -37.39
N ALA A 965 -13.76 -22.53 -38.02
CA ALA A 965 -12.98 -21.46 -37.41
C ALA A 965 -13.71 -20.10 -37.40
N ARG A 966 -14.77 -19.94 -38.21
CA ARG A 966 -15.56 -18.71 -38.30
C ARG A 966 -16.23 -18.42 -36.96
N LEU A 967 -15.95 -17.25 -36.37
CA LEU A 967 -16.43 -16.85 -35.05
C LEU A 967 -15.97 -17.77 -33.90
N ALA A 968 -14.89 -18.54 -34.09
CA ALA A 968 -14.34 -19.48 -33.10
C ALA A 968 -13.35 -18.85 -32.11
N GLY A 969 -13.22 -17.52 -32.13
CA GLY A 969 -12.29 -16.76 -31.31
C GLY A 969 -11.15 -16.17 -32.14
N GLY A 970 -10.47 -15.18 -31.60
CA GLY A 970 -9.38 -14.47 -32.27
C GLY A 970 -8.59 -13.57 -31.33
N PHE A 971 -7.76 -12.68 -31.87
CA PHE A 971 -6.99 -11.71 -31.10
C PHE A 971 -7.10 -10.32 -31.74
N ALA A 972 -7.33 -9.30 -30.90
CA ALA A 972 -7.40 -7.91 -31.32
C ALA A 972 -6.76 -7.01 -30.25
N ASP A 973 -5.84 -6.12 -30.65
CA ASP A 973 -5.11 -5.18 -29.76
C ASP A 973 -4.53 -5.82 -28.48
N GLY A 974 -4.01 -7.05 -28.59
CA GLY A 974 -3.42 -7.79 -27.47
C GLY A 974 -4.42 -8.43 -26.50
N TRP A 975 -5.72 -8.43 -26.83
CA TRP A 975 -6.79 -9.15 -26.13
C TRP A 975 -7.23 -10.38 -26.92
N GLU A 976 -7.51 -11.47 -26.21
CA GLU A 976 -8.16 -12.66 -26.77
C GLU A 976 -9.66 -12.38 -26.92
N ALA A 977 -10.15 -12.36 -28.15
CA ALA A 977 -11.57 -12.26 -28.45
C ALA A 977 -12.20 -13.66 -28.32
N PRO A 978 -13.20 -13.84 -27.44
CA PRO A 978 -13.79 -15.17 -27.17
C PRO A 978 -14.58 -15.72 -28.37
N ALA A 979 -14.76 -17.03 -28.42
CA ALA A 979 -15.52 -17.68 -29.49
C ALA A 979 -17.02 -17.35 -29.42
N LEU A 980 -17.57 -16.62 -30.41
CA LEU A 980 -19.01 -16.34 -30.47
C LEU A 980 -19.85 -17.59 -30.77
N ASN A 981 -19.26 -18.55 -31.49
CA ASN A 981 -19.92 -19.80 -31.91
C ASN A 981 -19.78 -20.97 -30.90
N ALA A 982 -19.14 -20.73 -29.76
CA ALA A 982 -18.91 -21.75 -28.73
C ALA A 982 -19.16 -21.24 -27.31
N PHE A 983 -19.89 -20.13 -27.15
CA PHE A 983 -20.20 -19.50 -25.87
C PHE A 983 -21.09 -20.34 -24.96
N ALA A 984 -21.76 -21.37 -25.47
CA ALA A 984 -22.45 -22.36 -24.65
C ALA A 984 -21.49 -23.18 -23.75
N LYS A 985 -20.16 -23.06 -23.92
CA LYS A 985 -19.13 -23.79 -23.15
C LYS A 985 -18.57 -23.03 -21.94
N GLY A 986 -19.05 -21.81 -21.67
CA GLY A 986 -18.73 -21.07 -20.43
C GLY A 986 -19.36 -21.70 -19.17
N PRO A 987 -19.06 -21.21 -17.96
CA PRO A 987 -19.64 -21.73 -16.72
C PRO A 987 -21.17 -21.60 -16.68
N VAL A 988 -21.70 -20.59 -17.38
CA VAL A 988 -23.12 -20.40 -17.69
C VAL A 988 -23.19 -20.10 -19.20
N GLY A 989 -24.09 -20.76 -19.92
CA GLY A 989 -24.27 -20.48 -21.34
C GLY A 989 -24.91 -19.12 -21.60
N TRP A 990 -24.42 -18.42 -22.62
CA TRP A 990 -24.94 -17.10 -23.01
C TRP A 990 -26.34 -17.20 -23.60
N THR A 991 -27.29 -16.43 -23.05
CA THR A 991 -28.65 -16.30 -23.57
C THR A 991 -28.81 -15.03 -24.42
N ALA A 992 -29.91 -14.92 -25.17
CA ALA A 992 -30.21 -13.70 -25.92
C ALA A 992 -30.33 -12.47 -25.00
N ASP A 993 -30.91 -12.62 -23.80
CA ASP A 993 -30.98 -11.51 -22.83
C ASP A 993 -29.60 -11.16 -22.28
N ALA A 994 -28.74 -12.15 -22.01
CA ALA A 994 -27.38 -11.90 -21.54
C ALA A 994 -26.51 -11.18 -22.59
N PHE A 995 -26.65 -11.54 -23.87
CA PHE A 995 -26.02 -10.81 -24.98
C PHE A 995 -26.58 -9.40 -25.13
N TYR A 996 -27.90 -9.23 -24.99
CA TYR A 996 -28.53 -7.92 -25.04
C TYR A 996 -27.98 -7.01 -23.93
N ASP A 997 -27.98 -7.47 -22.68
CA ASP A 997 -27.47 -6.71 -21.54
C ASP A 997 -26.00 -6.33 -21.76
N TYR A 998 -25.17 -7.28 -22.21
CA TYR A 998 -23.75 -7.04 -22.46
C TYR A 998 -23.51 -6.01 -23.59
N LEU A 999 -24.16 -6.18 -24.75
CA LEU A 999 -24.01 -5.26 -25.89
C LEU A 999 -24.62 -3.88 -25.61
N ARG A 1000 -25.68 -3.81 -24.80
CA ARG A 1000 -26.37 -2.56 -24.49
C ARG A 1000 -25.72 -1.79 -23.35
N THR A 1001 -25.17 -2.48 -22.35
CA THR A 1001 -24.70 -1.86 -21.10
C THR A 1001 -23.22 -2.06 -20.81
N GLY A 1002 -22.54 -2.93 -21.55
CA GLY A 1002 -21.15 -3.29 -21.30
C GLY A 1002 -20.99 -4.25 -20.13
N HIS A 1003 -22.09 -4.78 -19.58
CA HIS A 1003 -22.08 -5.72 -18.48
C HIS A 1003 -23.16 -6.78 -18.63
N SER A 1004 -22.82 -8.01 -18.27
CA SER A 1004 -23.81 -9.07 -18.03
C SER A 1004 -23.59 -9.67 -16.66
N ARG A 1005 -24.67 -9.81 -15.90
CA ARG A 1005 -24.67 -10.32 -14.52
C ARG A 1005 -23.98 -11.68 -14.38
N ASP A 1006 -24.07 -12.50 -15.42
CA ASP A 1006 -23.60 -13.89 -15.41
C ASP A 1006 -22.29 -14.10 -16.19
N HIS A 1007 -21.73 -13.05 -16.81
CA HIS A 1007 -20.53 -13.18 -17.66
C HIS A 1007 -19.45 -12.12 -17.44
N GLY A 1008 -19.76 -11.01 -16.76
CA GLY A 1008 -18.81 -9.93 -16.46
C GLY A 1008 -18.98 -8.69 -17.32
N SER A 1009 -18.02 -7.77 -17.19
CA SER A 1009 -17.99 -6.48 -17.92
C SER A 1009 -17.09 -6.54 -19.15
N ALA A 1010 -17.40 -5.73 -20.15
CA ALA A 1010 -16.54 -5.47 -21.29
C ALA A 1010 -15.25 -4.76 -20.85
N ALA A 1011 -14.14 -5.15 -21.47
CA ALA A 1011 -12.82 -4.57 -21.25
C ALA A 1011 -12.08 -4.47 -22.58
N GLY A 1012 -11.03 -3.65 -22.63
CA GLY A 1012 -10.21 -3.47 -23.82
C GLY A 1012 -11.03 -3.00 -25.04
N PRO A 1013 -10.74 -3.51 -26.26
CA PRO A 1013 -11.44 -3.11 -27.48
C PRO A 1013 -12.96 -3.25 -27.42
N MET A 1014 -13.46 -4.27 -26.72
CA MET A 1014 -14.91 -4.52 -26.64
C MET A 1014 -15.63 -3.44 -25.82
N ALA A 1015 -14.98 -2.84 -24.82
CA ALA A 1015 -15.57 -1.73 -24.07
C ALA A 1015 -15.88 -0.53 -24.98
N HIS A 1016 -14.95 -0.19 -25.88
CA HIS A 1016 -15.16 0.86 -26.88
C HIS A 1016 -16.23 0.49 -27.91
N VAL A 1017 -16.30 -0.77 -28.34
CA VAL A 1017 -17.36 -1.24 -29.25
C VAL A 1017 -18.74 -1.05 -28.61
N VAL A 1018 -18.90 -1.42 -27.34
CA VAL A 1018 -20.17 -1.24 -26.62
C VAL A 1018 -20.53 0.24 -26.43
N GLU A 1019 -19.53 1.08 -26.17
CA GLU A 1019 -19.70 2.52 -26.03
C GLU A 1019 -20.23 3.15 -27.33
N VAL A 1020 -19.66 2.82 -28.47
CA VAL A 1020 -20.08 3.43 -29.75
C VAL A 1020 -21.36 2.83 -30.32
N MET A 1021 -21.74 1.63 -29.89
CA MET A 1021 -23.02 1.01 -30.23
C MET A 1021 -24.21 1.57 -29.44
N GLN A 1022 -23.98 2.38 -28.39
CA GLN A 1022 -25.03 3.00 -27.56
C GLN A 1022 -26.18 3.65 -28.34
N PRO A 1023 -25.94 4.33 -29.48
CA PRO A 1023 -27.01 5.00 -30.19
C PRO A 1023 -27.90 4.07 -31.02
N LEU A 1024 -27.54 2.78 -31.18
CA LEU A 1024 -28.38 1.82 -31.88
C LEU A 1024 -29.72 1.62 -31.14
N PRO A 1025 -30.84 1.50 -31.86
CA PRO A 1025 -32.12 1.22 -31.23
C PRO A 1025 -32.10 -0.16 -30.57
N ASP A 1026 -32.84 -0.33 -29.47
CA ASP A 1026 -32.92 -1.60 -28.73
C ASP A 1026 -33.35 -2.78 -29.63
N SER A 1027 -34.14 -2.51 -30.68
CA SER A 1027 -34.53 -3.52 -31.68
C SER A 1027 -33.32 -4.12 -32.42
N ASP A 1028 -32.32 -3.30 -32.77
CA ASP A 1028 -31.12 -3.76 -33.47
C ASP A 1028 -30.19 -4.50 -32.51
N ILE A 1029 -30.01 -4.01 -31.27
CA ILE A 1029 -29.22 -4.72 -30.26
C ILE A 1029 -29.86 -6.08 -29.89
N ARG A 1030 -31.19 -6.14 -29.76
CA ARG A 1030 -31.91 -7.41 -29.58
C ARG A 1030 -31.78 -8.34 -30.79
N ALA A 1031 -31.83 -7.81 -32.01
CA ALA A 1031 -31.62 -8.61 -33.21
C ALA A 1031 -30.23 -9.26 -33.23
N MET A 1032 -29.18 -8.47 -32.96
CA MET A 1032 -27.80 -8.97 -32.84
C MET A 1032 -27.69 -10.05 -31.75
N ALA A 1033 -28.27 -9.82 -30.58
CA ALA A 1033 -28.27 -10.77 -29.47
C ALA A 1033 -29.00 -12.09 -29.82
N THR A 1034 -30.15 -12.02 -30.51
CA THR A 1034 -30.88 -13.20 -31.01
C THR A 1034 -30.05 -14.00 -32.02
N TYR A 1035 -29.35 -13.33 -32.93
CA TYR A 1035 -28.46 -14.00 -33.88
C TYR A 1035 -27.32 -14.73 -33.16
N LEU A 1036 -26.60 -14.03 -32.28
CA LEU A 1036 -25.45 -14.58 -31.53
C LEU A 1036 -25.85 -15.76 -30.63
N ALA A 1037 -26.98 -15.65 -29.93
CA ALA A 1037 -27.53 -16.76 -29.15
C ALA A 1037 -27.87 -17.96 -30.06
N GLY A 1038 -28.41 -17.71 -31.25
CA GLY A 1038 -28.75 -18.74 -32.23
C GLY A 1038 -27.57 -19.41 -32.94
N LEU A 1039 -26.33 -18.97 -32.72
CA LEU A 1039 -25.12 -19.64 -33.19
C LEU A 1039 -24.74 -20.86 -32.35
N ASN A 1040 -25.30 -20.97 -31.14
CA ASN A 1040 -25.01 -22.01 -30.17
C ASN A 1040 -26.26 -22.87 -29.93
N GLU A 1041 -26.08 -24.10 -29.44
CA GLU A 1041 -27.19 -24.85 -28.87
C GLU A 1041 -27.71 -24.12 -27.62
N ALA A 1042 -29.03 -24.05 -27.45
CA ALA A 1042 -29.63 -23.37 -26.31
C ALA A 1042 -29.14 -24.01 -25.00
N PRO A 1043 -28.66 -23.23 -24.01
CA PRO A 1043 -28.19 -23.79 -22.76
C PRO A 1043 -29.33 -24.52 -22.05
N ALA A 1044 -29.15 -25.82 -21.78
CA ALA A 1044 -30.21 -26.70 -21.28
C ALA A 1044 -30.79 -26.26 -19.92
N ASP A 1045 -29.98 -25.65 -19.04
CA ASP A 1045 -30.41 -25.03 -17.78
C ASP A 1045 -29.34 -24.06 -17.23
N SER A 1046 -29.40 -22.78 -17.64
CA SER A 1046 -28.44 -21.74 -17.21
C SER A 1046 -28.49 -21.46 -15.71
N LYS A 1047 -29.64 -21.69 -15.06
CA LYS A 1047 -29.81 -21.48 -13.61
C LYS A 1047 -29.11 -22.57 -12.81
N ALA A 1048 -29.25 -23.84 -13.21
CA ALA A 1048 -28.54 -24.95 -12.59
C ALA A 1048 -27.02 -24.83 -12.81
N GLN A 1049 -26.58 -24.46 -14.01
CA GLN A 1049 -25.17 -24.19 -14.34
C GLN A 1049 -24.58 -23.12 -13.41
N LYS A 1050 -25.28 -22.01 -13.22
CA LYS A 1050 -24.88 -20.93 -12.31
C LYS A 1050 -24.75 -21.41 -10.87
N GLN A 1051 -25.74 -22.15 -10.36
CA GLN A 1051 -25.71 -22.68 -9.00
C GLN A 1051 -24.55 -23.67 -8.80
N ALA A 1052 -24.30 -24.54 -9.79
CA ALA A 1052 -23.19 -25.48 -9.76
C ALA A 1052 -21.83 -24.78 -9.74
N ALA A 1053 -21.62 -23.77 -10.59
CA ALA A 1053 -20.38 -23.00 -10.64
C ALA A 1053 -20.09 -22.26 -9.32
N LEU A 1054 -21.11 -21.64 -8.72
CA LEU A 1054 -20.99 -20.98 -7.41
C LEU A 1054 -20.66 -21.97 -6.30
N ALA A 1055 -21.35 -23.13 -6.26
CA ALA A 1055 -21.10 -24.16 -5.26
C ALA A 1055 -19.71 -24.79 -5.41
N ALA A 1056 -19.26 -25.07 -6.64
CA ALA A 1056 -17.94 -25.61 -6.92
C ALA A 1056 -16.84 -24.63 -6.50
N SER A 1057 -17.03 -23.35 -6.80
CA SER A 1057 -16.13 -22.29 -6.35
C SER A 1057 -16.01 -22.29 -4.83
N GLU A 1058 -17.13 -22.25 -4.09
CA GLU A 1058 -17.10 -22.26 -2.62
C GLU A 1058 -16.42 -23.51 -2.04
N ALA A 1059 -16.69 -24.68 -2.60
CA ALA A 1059 -16.02 -25.92 -2.20
C ALA A 1059 -14.51 -25.90 -2.46
N ALA A 1060 -14.05 -25.18 -3.49
CA ALA A 1060 -12.64 -25.09 -3.86
C ALA A 1060 -11.83 -24.07 -3.02
N LYS A 1061 -12.47 -23.27 -2.15
CA LYS A 1061 -11.78 -22.21 -1.39
C LYS A 1061 -10.54 -22.71 -0.65
N ALA A 1062 -10.69 -23.75 0.17
CA ALA A 1062 -9.61 -24.28 0.98
C ALA A 1062 -8.53 -25.02 0.17
N SER A 1063 -8.85 -25.61 -0.98
CA SER A 1063 -7.83 -26.19 -1.87
C SER A 1063 -7.08 -25.13 -2.66
N ALA A 1064 -7.76 -24.08 -3.13
CA ALA A 1064 -7.14 -22.96 -3.83
C ALA A 1064 -6.15 -22.20 -2.94
N ALA A 1065 -6.53 -21.94 -1.68
CA ALA A 1065 -5.65 -21.37 -0.66
C ALA A 1065 -4.36 -22.19 -0.47
N ARG A 1066 -4.43 -23.52 -0.53
CA ARG A 1066 -3.26 -24.40 -0.44
C ARG A 1066 -2.41 -24.42 -1.71
N ILE A 1067 -3.03 -24.21 -2.88
CA ILE A 1067 -2.33 -24.15 -4.17
C ILE A 1067 -1.52 -22.85 -4.29
N SER A 1068 -2.12 -21.72 -3.90
CA SER A 1068 -1.46 -20.41 -3.92
C SER A 1068 -1.82 -19.60 -2.67
N PRO A 1069 -1.13 -19.83 -1.54
CA PRO A 1069 -1.36 -19.09 -0.30
C PRO A 1069 -1.06 -17.59 -0.44
N LYS A 1070 0.02 -17.25 -1.16
CA LYS A 1070 0.35 -15.86 -1.50
C LYS A 1070 -0.74 -15.21 -2.35
N GLY A 1071 -1.26 -15.94 -3.34
CA GLY A 1071 -2.36 -15.47 -4.19
C GLY A 1071 -3.66 -15.21 -3.42
N GLU A 1072 -3.99 -16.05 -2.43
CA GLU A 1072 -5.12 -15.81 -1.54
C GLU A 1072 -4.93 -14.52 -0.72
N ARG A 1073 -3.74 -14.31 -0.14
CA ARG A 1073 -3.44 -13.09 0.64
C ARG A 1073 -3.55 -11.83 -0.23
N LEU A 1074 -2.99 -11.87 -1.44
CA LEU A 1074 -3.12 -10.78 -2.42
C LEU A 1074 -4.59 -10.53 -2.78
N PHE A 1075 -5.37 -11.58 -3.03
CA PHE A 1075 -6.80 -11.45 -3.31
C PHE A 1075 -7.55 -10.83 -2.13
N ASN A 1076 -7.30 -11.28 -0.91
CA ASN A 1076 -7.97 -10.77 0.29
C ASN A 1076 -7.57 -9.31 0.58
N GLY A 1077 -6.30 -8.95 0.36
CA GLY A 1077 -5.79 -7.59 0.58
C GLY A 1077 -6.22 -6.57 -0.48
N ALA A 1078 -6.33 -6.98 -1.75
CA ALA A 1078 -6.53 -6.05 -2.87
C ALA A 1078 -7.86 -6.21 -3.62
N CYS A 1079 -8.46 -7.41 -3.63
CA CYS A 1079 -9.57 -7.73 -4.53
C CYS A 1079 -10.89 -8.06 -3.80
N ALA A 1080 -10.82 -8.67 -2.61
CA ALA A 1080 -11.97 -9.30 -1.97
C ALA A 1080 -13.09 -8.32 -1.63
N THR A 1081 -12.77 -7.08 -1.25
CA THR A 1081 -13.76 -6.04 -0.94
C THR A 1081 -14.77 -5.81 -2.08
N CYS A 1082 -14.33 -5.92 -3.33
CA CYS A 1082 -15.20 -5.75 -4.50
C CYS A 1082 -15.72 -7.08 -5.06
N HIS A 1083 -14.95 -8.16 -4.92
CA HIS A 1083 -15.22 -9.45 -5.58
C HIS A 1083 -15.81 -10.54 -4.67
N THR A 1084 -16.00 -10.27 -3.38
CA THR A 1084 -16.65 -11.19 -2.44
C THR A 1084 -17.95 -10.59 -1.89
N GLY A 1085 -18.90 -11.46 -1.53
CA GLY A 1085 -20.22 -11.03 -1.06
C GLY A 1085 -21.20 -10.69 -2.18
N ASN A 1086 -22.35 -10.13 -1.80
CA ASN A 1086 -23.42 -9.79 -2.73
C ASN A 1086 -23.20 -8.37 -3.28
N THR A 1087 -22.18 -8.20 -4.12
CA THR A 1087 -21.87 -6.92 -4.77
C THR A 1087 -22.69 -6.76 -6.07
N ILE A 1088 -22.72 -5.54 -6.61
CA ILE A 1088 -23.35 -5.24 -7.92
C ILE A 1088 -22.59 -5.94 -9.07
N LEU A 1089 -21.34 -6.34 -8.84
CA LEU A 1089 -20.50 -7.03 -9.81
C LEU A 1089 -20.91 -8.49 -9.97
N SER A 1090 -20.75 -9.03 -11.18
CA SER A 1090 -20.86 -10.46 -11.44
C SER A 1090 -19.87 -11.25 -10.57
N SER A 1091 -20.29 -12.36 -9.98
CA SER A 1091 -19.38 -13.26 -9.27
C SER A 1091 -18.23 -13.70 -10.19
N LEU A 1092 -17.00 -13.67 -9.68
CA LEU A 1092 -15.82 -14.14 -10.42
C LEU A 1092 -15.93 -15.61 -10.87
N ALA A 1093 -16.70 -16.43 -10.15
CA ALA A 1093 -16.96 -17.83 -10.54
C ALA A 1093 -17.65 -17.96 -11.91
N LEU A 1094 -18.36 -16.92 -12.34
CA LEU A 1094 -19.11 -16.88 -13.58
C LEU A 1094 -18.37 -16.12 -14.69
N ASN A 1095 -17.23 -15.49 -14.37
CA ASN A 1095 -16.49 -14.67 -15.32
C ASN A 1095 -15.81 -15.55 -16.38
N SER A 1096 -16.12 -15.29 -17.66
CA SER A 1096 -15.64 -16.12 -18.77
C SER A 1096 -14.11 -16.10 -18.94
N ASN A 1097 -13.42 -15.01 -18.54
CA ASN A 1097 -11.97 -14.92 -18.63
C ASN A 1097 -11.26 -15.90 -17.68
N LEU A 1098 -11.86 -16.18 -16.51
CA LEU A 1098 -11.30 -17.15 -15.56
C LEU A 1098 -11.47 -18.59 -16.03
N HIS A 1099 -12.33 -18.83 -17.02
CA HIS A 1099 -12.58 -20.14 -17.64
C HIS A 1099 -11.87 -20.31 -18.99
N ALA A 1100 -11.20 -19.26 -19.48
CA ALA A 1100 -10.47 -19.28 -20.74
C ALA A 1100 -9.27 -20.26 -20.72
N ALA A 1101 -8.84 -20.67 -21.92
CA ALA A 1101 -7.69 -21.55 -22.08
C ALA A 1101 -6.37 -20.85 -21.73
N THR A 1102 -6.30 -19.52 -21.94
CA THR A 1102 -5.13 -18.69 -21.65
C THR A 1102 -5.45 -17.64 -20.57
N PRO A 1103 -4.46 -17.19 -19.77
CA PRO A 1103 -4.65 -16.15 -18.77
C PRO A 1103 -4.52 -14.72 -19.32
N ASP A 1104 -4.28 -14.53 -20.61
CA ASP A 1104 -3.87 -13.24 -21.19
C ASP A 1104 -4.90 -12.11 -20.88
N ASN A 1105 -6.20 -12.36 -21.04
CA ASN A 1105 -7.23 -11.36 -20.71
C ASN A 1105 -7.32 -11.05 -19.20
N LEU A 1106 -7.16 -12.06 -18.34
CA LEU A 1106 -7.14 -11.85 -16.89
C LEU A 1106 -5.95 -10.98 -16.50
N ILE A 1107 -4.77 -11.28 -17.05
CA ILE A 1107 -3.54 -10.53 -16.81
C ILE A 1107 -3.69 -9.08 -17.32
N GLN A 1108 -4.25 -8.87 -18.52
CA GLN A 1108 -4.54 -7.53 -19.03
C GLN A 1108 -5.45 -6.75 -18.07
N ALA A 1109 -6.53 -7.36 -17.58
CA ALA A 1109 -7.46 -6.74 -16.64
C ALA A 1109 -6.79 -6.36 -15.30
N ILE A 1110 -5.94 -7.24 -14.75
CA ILE A 1110 -5.17 -6.96 -13.53
C ILE A 1110 -4.18 -5.83 -13.75
N LEU A 1111 -3.42 -5.86 -14.86
CA LEU A 1111 -2.36 -4.89 -15.13
C LEU A 1111 -2.90 -3.49 -15.49
N LYS A 1112 -3.99 -3.42 -16.26
CA LYS A 1112 -4.53 -2.17 -16.81
C LYS A 1112 -5.74 -1.65 -16.03
N GLY A 1113 -6.31 -2.45 -15.14
CA GLY A 1113 -7.61 -2.15 -14.55
C GLY A 1113 -8.75 -2.39 -15.54
N VAL A 1114 -9.97 -2.15 -15.10
CA VAL A 1114 -11.18 -2.24 -15.92
C VAL A 1114 -12.08 -1.07 -15.57
N GLU A 1115 -12.33 -0.20 -16.54
CA GLU A 1115 -13.24 0.93 -16.35
C GLU A 1115 -14.66 0.45 -16.08
N ALA A 1116 -15.34 1.12 -15.15
CA ALA A 1116 -16.75 0.89 -14.92
C ALA A 1116 -17.55 1.25 -16.19
N PRO A 1117 -18.45 0.36 -16.66
CA PRO A 1117 -19.34 0.69 -17.77
C PRO A 1117 -20.13 1.97 -17.51
N ALA A 1118 -20.08 2.93 -18.43
CA ALA A 1118 -20.64 4.28 -18.28
C ALA A 1118 -22.12 4.31 -17.88
N ILE A 1119 -22.90 3.27 -18.22
CA ILE A 1119 -24.33 3.22 -17.89
C ILE A 1119 -24.62 2.75 -16.47
N LEU A 1120 -23.73 1.97 -15.84
CA LEU A 1120 -23.83 1.67 -14.40
C LEU A 1120 -23.68 2.96 -13.58
N ALA A 1121 -22.87 3.92 -14.07
CA ALA A 1121 -22.75 5.25 -13.47
C ALA A 1121 -23.99 6.14 -13.68
N GLN A 1122 -24.83 5.87 -14.70
CA GLN A 1122 -26.04 6.64 -14.99
C GLN A 1122 -27.29 6.07 -14.31
N THR A 1123 -27.41 4.76 -14.14
CA THR A 1123 -28.57 4.11 -13.50
C THR A 1123 -28.62 4.26 -11.97
N THR A 1124 -27.58 4.81 -11.34
CA THR A 1124 -27.43 4.92 -9.88
C THR A 1124 -27.84 6.27 -9.29
N GLY A 1125 -28.63 7.05 -10.05
CA GLY A 1125 -29.16 8.38 -9.73
C GLY A 1125 -28.88 8.89 -8.31
N ARG A 1126 -27.93 9.83 -8.15
CA ARG A 1126 -27.59 10.57 -6.92
C ARG A 1126 -28.11 9.93 -5.61
N GLN A 1127 -27.65 8.73 -5.27
CA GLN A 1127 -27.53 8.15 -3.92
C GLN A 1127 -27.08 6.66 -3.96
N ALA A 1128 -26.09 6.33 -4.80
CA ALA A 1128 -25.35 5.06 -4.70
C ALA A 1128 -23.83 5.34 -4.73
N PRO A 1129 -23.00 4.50 -4.07
CA PRO A 1129 -21.56 4.69 -3.99
C PRO A 1129 -20.96 4.77 -5.39
N GLU A 1130 -19.95 5.62 -5.56
CA GLU A 1130 -19.17 5.79 -6.79
C GLU A 1130 -19.02 4.44 -7.52
N VAL A 1131 -19.42 4.37 -8.78
CA VAL A 1131 -19.22 3.15 -9.56
C VAL A 1131 -17.71 3.00 -9.77
N MET A 1132 -17.07 2.22 -8.90
CA MET A 1132 -15.62 2.11 -8.86
C MET A 1132 -15.13 1.26 -10.04
N SER A 1133 -14.35 1.88 -10.92
CA SER A 1133 -13.49 1.15 -11.86
C SER A 1133 -12.54 0.24 -11.08
N MET A 1134 -12.24 -0.94 -11.63
CA MET A 1134 -11.19 -1.79 -11.09
C MET A 1134 -9.85 -1.09 -11.29
N PRO A 1135 -9.05 -0.86 -10.22
CA PRO A 1135 -7.76 -0.20 -10.35
C PRO A 1135 -6.75 -1.05 -11.12
N ALA A 1136 -5.75 -0.37 -11.70
CA ALA A 1136 -4.63 -1.02 -12.37
C ALA A 1136 -3.54 -1.43 -11.36
N PHE A 1137 -3.07 -2.67 -11.43
CA PHE A 1137 -2.06 -3.20 -10.51
C PHE A 1137 -0.64 -3.27 -11.08
N ARG A 1138 -0.41 -2.83 -12.32
CA ARG A 1138 0.92 -2.87 -12.99
C ARG A 1138 2.05 -2.24 -12.18
N GLN A 1139 1.77 -1.17 -11.46
CA GLN A 1139 2.80 -0.44 -10.69
C GLN A 1139 2.95 -0.96 -9.24
N THR A 1140 1.97 -1.75 -8.79
CA THR A 1140 1.82 -2.16 -7.40
C THR A 1140 2.26 -3.61 -7.20
N LEU A 1141 1.88 -4.52 -8.10
CA LEU A 1141 2.22 -5.93 -8.04
C LEU A 1141 3.36 -6.28 -9.00
N ASN A 1142 4.31 -7.08 -8.53
CA ASN A 1142 5.35 -7.63 -9.37
C ASN A 1142 4.89 -8.89 -10.14
N ASP A 1143 5.73 -9.36 -11.06
CA ASP A 1143 5.36 -10.48 -11.93
C ASP A 1143 5.04 -11.79 -11.17
N GLY A 1144 5.77 -12.05 -10.09
CA GLY A 1144 5.53 -13.22 -9.23
C GLY A 1144 4.19 -13.12 -8.51
N GLN A 1145 3.88 -11.95 -7.96
CA GLN A 1145 2.60 -11.69 -7.27
C GLN A 1145 1.40 -11.81 -8.23
N ILE A 1146 1.52 -11.31 -9.47
CA ILE A 1146 0.47 -11.46 -10.49
C ILE A 1146 0.26 -12.92 -10.84
N LYS A 1147 1.33 -13.71 -10.97
CA LYS A 1147 1.23 -15.15 -11.19
C LYS A 1147 0.54 -15.85 -10.02
N ASP A 1148 0.96 -15.58 -8.79
CA ASP A 1148 0.38 -16.19 -7.60
C ASP A 1148 -1.12 -15.86 -7.47
N LEU A 1149 -1.50 -14.60 -7.74
CA LEU A 1149 -2.89 -14.16 -7.79
C LEU A 1149 -3.68 -14.87 -8.91
N ALA A 1150 -3.14 -14.96 -10.12
CA ALA A 1150 -3.80 -15.64 -11.24
C ALA A 1150 -4.02 -17.14 -10.95
N ASP A 1151 -3.03 -17.81 -10.37
CA ASP A 1151 -3.12 -19.22 -10.00
C ASP A 1151 -4.19 -19.45 -8.92
N TYR A 1152 -4.25 -18.57 -7.91
CA TYR A 1152 -5.29 -18.60 -6.89
C TYR A 1152 -6.68 -18.36 -7.50
N LEU A 1153 -6.84 -17.33 -8.32
CA LEU A 1153 -8.11 -16.98 -8.96
C LEU A 1153 -8.63 -18.14 -9.83
N ARG A 1154 -7.75 -18.78 -10.61
CA ARG A 1154 -8.09 -19.97 -11.41
C ARG A 1154 -8.55 -21.13 -10.52
N ALA A 1155 -7.74 -21.47 -9.51
CA ALA A 1155 -8.05 -22.59 -8.61
C ALA A 1155 -9.32 -22.36 -7.78
N ARG A 1156 -9.62 -21.10 -7.40
CA ARG A 1156 -10.78 -20.73 -6.59
C ARG A 1156 -12.05 -20.65 -7.42
N PHE A 1157 -12.01 -19.93 -8.54
CA PHE A 1157 -13.22 -19.51 -9.26
C PHE A 1157 -13.51 -20.32 -10.54
N ALA A 1158 -12.55 -21.12 -11.01
CA ALA A 1158 -12.74 -22.08 -12.10
C ALA A 1158 -12.09 -23.44 -11.77
N PRO A 1159 -12.48 -24.08 -10.65
CA PRO A 1159 -11.84 -25.32 -10.15
C PRO A 1159 -12.03 -26.53 -11.07
N ASP A 1160 -12.99 -26.49 -11.99
CA ASP A 1160 -13.23 -27.50 -13.02
C ASP A 1160 -12.22 -27.43 -14.19
N LYS A 1161 -11.42 -26.36 -14.24
CA LYS A 1161 -10.43 -26.14 -15.29
C LYS A 1161 -9.01 -26.45 -14.80
N PRO A 1162 -8.12 -26.94 -15.70
CA PRO A 1162 -6.72 -27.12 -15.35
C PRO A 1162 -6.03 -25.78 -15.05
N ALA A 1163 -5.00 -25.85 -14.21
CA ALA A 1163 -4.09 -24.72 -13.96
C ALA A 1163 -3.41 -24.25 -15.26
N TRP A 1164 -3.13 -22.96 -15.36
CA TRP A 1164 -2.39 -22.42 -16.51
C TRP A 1164 -0.90 -22.75 -16.38
N MET A 1165 -0.34 -23.40 -17.41
CA MET A 1165 1.07 -23.82 -17.41
C MET A 1165 2.04 -22.72 -17.86
N GLU A 1166 1.53 -21.64 -18.47
CA GLU A 1166 2.33 -20.65 -19.23
C GLU A 1166 2.03 -19.19 -18.82
N THR A 1167 1.63 -18.97 -17.56
CA THR A 1167 1.28 -17.64 -17.03
C THR A 1167 2.40 -16.62 -17.25
N THR A 1168 3.66 -16.99 -17.01
CA THR A 1168 4.81 -16.08 -17.24
C THR A 1168 4.99 -15.70 -18.71
N LYS A 1169 4.79 -16.63 -19.66
CA LYS A 1169 4.86 -16.30 -21.09
C LYS A 1169 3.69 -15.41 -21.51
N ALA A 1170 2.50 -15.62 -20.95
CA ALA A 1170 1.35 -14.75 -21.17
C ALA A 1170 1.62 -13.32 -20.69
N MET A 1171 2.21 -13.17 -19.50
CA MET A 1171 2.62 -11.86 -18.99
C MET A 1171 3.63 -11.18 -19.90
N GLN A 1172 4.64 -11.90 -20.40
CA GLN A 1172 5.60 -11.36 -21.36
C GLN A 1172 4.92 -10.88 -22.65
N ARG A 1173 3.94 -11.62 -23.18
CA ARG A 1173 3.16 -11.19 -24.36
C ARG A 1173 2.35 -9.93 -24.07
N VAL A 1174 1.63 -9.89 -22.94
CA VAL A 1174 0.80 -8.76 -22.54
C VAL A 1174 1.62 -7.48 -22.33
N THR A 1175 2.78 -7.60 -21.68
CA THR A 1175 3.68 -6.47 -21.44
C THR A 1175 4.35 -6.01 -22.72
N ALA A 1176 4.76 -6.91 -23.60
CA ALA A 1176 5.35 -6.56 -24.91
C ALA A 1176 4.36 -5.89 -25.87
N ALA A 1177 3.06 -6.23 -25.79
CA ALA A 1177 2.01 -5.61 -26.60
C ALA A 1177 1.58 -4.21 -26.08
N SER A 1178 2.12 -3.75 -24.95
CA SER A 1178 1.79 -2.46 -24.33
C SER A 1178 2.80 -1.35 -24.67
N HIS A 1179 3.70 -1.56 -25.65
CA HIS A 1179 4.76 -0.64 -26.06
C HIS A 1179 4.63 -0.17 -27.50
#